data_AF-A0A7S4V2U2-F1
#
_entry.id   AF-A0A7S4V2U2-F1
#
_cell.length_a   1.000
_cell.length_b   1.000
_cell.length_c   1.000
_cell.angle_alpha   90.00
_cell.angle_beta   90.00
_cell.angle_gamma   90.00
#
_symmetry.space_group_name_H-M   'P 1'
#
loop_
_entity.id
_entity.type
_entity.pdbx_description
1 polymer ?
#
loop_
_entity_poly.entity_id
_entity_poly.type
_entity_poly.pdbx_seq_one_letter_code
_entity_poly.pdbx_strand_id
1 'polypeptide(L)'
;MGDFEEGEHPEWVLFRGHAFAQNDVFKEGEMTTGEARELVKKNLDEVIGFSWHCDYPEYRWVVRRGTGKLPGQAGWTCAVYKVKLPTADESKLFKDDFACMPQALGDLDPGLGWARPGRGEGLGDQLTDVDMIQGVDPGDLQQGDLGDCWLLSAFAAMCEFPHMVRKMVTPNRLAVDGKYTVSLFDFSQRKVVPVEVDDRIPMAPGGLPRFAHFTKDDEIWPCIFEKAVAKLAGSYANINAADPIFALGMLTGTQSSDLHEYVLNGGSWQSIQPTFTSCNPHNSAANKYNYCPWPDGSSGDQGKHWSYMIKMMANYDSKDYLMCATTHAGSDKDISSFGIVQGHAYTVISVELNVAGSGRDMLELRNPWGTGEWTGDWSDQSDMWQKHPSIKKALDFEFADDGIFWIEAKDFFQNYSSVEVCCKSMRKTRGRNARQTRAAVRAEAAAKAAAPPTPEPEVKKKLPPPPKPPIKQTKQAKDSIAAKKLAVDIPGPETITASDGTASATVTVSRPPGVGLEEWAVMKAKLQAQPADAKLMENFSKDTDAVRKWMTAKAISEHYQPEAKELVRGLENSEFGFIIQEMKAYGVEAVVNKYCHNNSLMTRLSKALGGVPGETFGHLHQIQETPVTLHEACKMGDLKAVKDHITAAEKAGTLDLEVQDAKGVSCLAYAVGANRIAVVKLLLEMKADLKKCDSKGGTSLHYAAAYGRKELADFLIGAGVNVNATTQQGLSPLALATKNRQQDVVDLLKKKGAK
;
A
#
# COMPACT_ATOMS: atom_id res chain seq x y z
N MET A 1 43.01 -9.24 -45.29
CA MET A 1 42.78 -8.63 -46.62
C MET A 1 41.36 -8.99 -47.01
N GLY A 2 40.62 -8.04 -47.55
CA GLY A 2 39.18 -7.95 -47.28
C GLY A 2 39.00 -6.76 -46.36
N ASP A 3 38.88 -5.60 -47.00
CA ASP A 3 39.11 -4.29 -46.42
C ASP A 3 37.76 -3.59 -46.16
N PHE A 4 37.74 -2.62 -45.24
CA PHE A 4 36.54 -1.85 -44.93
C PHE A 4 36.58 -0.55 -45.74
N GLU A 5 35.82 -0.48 -46.82
CA GLU A 5 35.57 0.76 -47.57
C GLU A 5 34.24 1.40 -47.13
N GLU A 6 34.16 2.73 -47.26
CA GLU A 6 32.95 3.52 -46.96
C GLU A 6 32.04 3.64 -48.20
N GLY A 7 30.73 3.53 -47.99
CA GLY A 7 29.68 3.79 -48.99
C GLY A 7 28.31 3.69 -48.32
N GLU A 8 27.55 4.77 -48.14
CA GLU A 8 26.80 5.56 -49.14
C GLU A 8 25.52 4.88 -49.65
N HIS A 9 24.39 5.38 -49.12
CA HIS A 9 23.01 5.24 -49.60
C HIS A 9 22.30 3.87 -49.40
N PRO A 10 20.97 3.75 -49.63
CA PRO A 10 20.05 3.49 -48.52
C PRO A 10 19.45 2.07 -48.51
N GLU A 11 19.42 1.44 -47.33
CA GLU A 11 18.96 0.06 -47.08
C GLU A 11 19.75 -1.03 -47.87
N TRP A 12 20.34 -2.10 -47.34
CA TRP A 12 20.36 -2.81 -46.05
C TRP A 12 21.84 -3.28 -45.81
N VAL A 13 22.28 -4.04 -44.79
CA VAL A 13 21.64 -4.94 -43.83
C VAL A 13 22.43 -4.98 -42.50
N LEU A 14 21.73 -4.83 -41.37
CA LEU A 14 21.96 -5.66 -40.18
C LEU A 14 20.64 -6.42 -39.94
N PHE A 15 20.70 -7.69 -39.53
CA PHE A 15 19.65 -8.65 -39.90
C PHE A 15 18.24 -8.29 -39.40
N ARG A 16 17.25 -8.39 -40.30
CA ARG A 16 15.87 -7.87 -40.16
C ARG A 16 15.26 -8.15 -38.77
N GLY A 17 14.96 -7.09 -38.02
CA GLY A 17 14.33 -7.15 -36.69
C GLY A 17 13.52 -5.90 -36.40
N HIS A 18 14.18 -4.82 -35.98
CA HIS A 18 13.67 -3.45 -35.83
C HIS A 18 14.81 -2.46 -36.10
N ALA A 19 14.49 -1.19 -36.38
CA ALA A 19 15.49 -0.15 -36.64
C ALA A 19 15.87 0.62 -35.35
N PHE A 20 17.16 0.91 -35.20
CA PHE A 20 17.63 2.03 -34.37
C PHE A 20 17.52 3.33 -35.19
N ALA A 21 17.47 4.49 -34.52
CA ALA A 21 17.24 5.78 -35.16
C ALA A 21 18.50 6.30 -35.91
N GLN A 22 18.30 7.30 -36.77
CA GLN A 22 19.21 7.64 -37.87
C GLN A 22 20.32 8.68 -37.52
N ASN A 23 20.60 8.93 -36.24
CA ASN A 23 21.36 10.12 -35.82
C ASN A 23 22.81 9.85 -35.36
N ASP A 24 23.21 8.59 -35.24
CA ASP A 24 24.35 8.21 -34.41
C ASP A 24 25.66 8.22 -35.23
N VAL A 25 26.47 9.27 -35.06
CA VAL A 25 27.82 9.39 -35.64
C VAL A 25 28.84 9.62 -34.51
N PHE A 26 29.94 8.88 -34.54
CA PHE A 26 30.83 8.69 -33.40
C PHE A 26 32.25 9.20 -33.69
N LYS A 27 32.99 9.63 -32.65
CA LYS A 27 34.45 9.82 -32.69
C LYS A 27 35.09 9.22 -31.42
N GLU A 28 36.35 8.80 -31.55
CA GLU A 28 37.01 7.91 -30.58
C GLU A 28 37.24 8.54 -29.18
N GLY A 29 37.13 7.69 -28.15
CA GLY A 29 37.53 7.98 -26.77
C GLY A 29 37.96 6.72 -26.02
N GLU A 30 39.02 6.84 -25.21
CA GLU A 30 39.44 5.93 -24.12
C GLU A 30 39.63 4.41 -24.38
N MET A 31 39.58 3.95 -25.62
CA MET A 31 40.21 2.70 -26.06
C MET A 31 40.46 2.82 -27.55
N THR A 32 41.70 2.61 -27.99
CA THR A 32 42.02 2.72 -29.41
C THR A 32 41.34 1.59 -30.19
N THR A 33 41.00 1.88 -31.45
CA THR A 33 40.55 0.86 -32.41
C THR A 33 41.53 -0.33 -32.52
N GLY A 34 42.82 -0.14 -32.18
CA GLY A 34 43.82 -1.22 -32.10
C GLY A 34 43.61 -2.17 -30.91
N GLU A 35 43.47 -1.65 -29.70
CA GLU A 35 43.27 -2.44 -28.47
C GLU A 35 41.96 -3.22 -28.50
N ALA A 36 40.89 -2.61 -29.01
CA ALA A 36 39.59 -3.26 -29.19
C ALA A 36 39.66 -4.44 -30.18
N ARG A 37 40.45 -4.31 -31.26
CA ARG A 37 40.73 -5.41 -32.21
C ARG A 37 41.54 -6.52 -31.55
N GLU A 38 42.50 -6.21 -30.68
CA GLU A 38 43.23 -7.23 -29.89
C GLU A 38 42.34 -7.94 -28.86
N LEU A 39 41.38 -7.24 -28.25
CA LEU A 39 40.40 -7.85 -27.34
C LEU A 39 39.55 -8.91 -28.08
N VAL A 40 39.06 -8.60 -29.28
CA VAL A 40 38.31 -9.57 -30.11
C VAL A 40 39.19 -10.75 -30.54
N LYS A 41 40.41 -10.49 -31.04
CA LYS A 41 41.35 -11.55 -31.45
C LYS A 41 41.70 -12.53 -30.33
N LYS A 42 41.79 -12.05 -29.08
CA LYS A 42 42.11 -12.88 -27.90
C LYS A 42 40.93 -13.71 -27.40
N ASN A 43 39.70 -13.40 -27.80
CA ASN A 43 38.47 -13.99 -27.25
C ASN A 43 37.48 -14.39 -28.38
N LEU A 44 37.98 -14.87 -29.52
CA LEU A 44 37.20 -15.14 -30.74
C LEU A 44 36.03 -16.12 -30.55
N ASP A 45 36.12 -17.02 -29.57
CA ASP A 45 35.06 -17.98 -29.27
C ASP A 45 33.89 -17.35 -28.50
N GLU A 46 34.16 -16.30 -27.70
CA GLU A 46 33.20 -15.64 -26.80
C GLU A 46 32.70 -14.29 -27.30
N VAL A 47 33.50 -13.50 -28.03
CA VAL A 47 33.20 -12.11 -28.40
C VAL A 47 33.09 -11.97 -29.92
N ILE A 48 31.93 -11.49 -30.40
CA ILE A 48 31.64 -11.34 -31.84
C ILE A 48 31.76 -9.91 -32.35
N GLY A 49 31.87 -8.91 -31.46
CA GLY A 49 32.02 -7.50 -31.84
C GLY A 49 31.92 -6.52 -30.66
N PHE A 50 32.15 -5.25 -30.94
CA PHE A 50 32.05 -4.13 -30.00
C PHE A 50 31.46 -2.89 -30.67
N SER A 51 30.89 -1.98 -29.87
CA SER A 51 30.38 -0.67 -30.30
C SER A 51 30.48 0.36 -29.16
N TRP A 52 30.34 1.64 -29.51
CA TRP A 52 30.29 2.78 -28.58
C TRP A 52 28.86 3.35 -28.51
N HIS A 53 28.62 4.39 -27.70
CA HIS A 53 27.44 5.28 -27.79
C HIS A 53 27.88 6.66 -28.30
N CYS A 54 27.06 7.33 -29.13
CA CYS A 54 27.45 8.57 -29.83
C CYS A 54 27.47 9.78 -28.89
N ASP A 55 26.42 9.94 -28.10
CA ASP A 55 26.28 11.02 -27.10
C ASP A 55 27.10 10.77 -25.82
N TYR A 56 27.61 9.54 -25.63
CA TYR A 56 28.28 9.07 -24.41
C TYR A 56 29.42 8.09 -24.76
N PRO A 57 30.57 8.56 -25.28
CA PRO A 57 31.66 7.69 -25.75
C PRO A 57 32.26 6.75 -24.68
N GLU A 58 32.02 7.02 -23.40
CA GLU A 58 32.37 6.20 -22.26
C GLU A 58 31.55 4.89 -22.15
N TYR A 59 30.35 4.81 -22.76
CA TYR A 59 29.51 3.62 -22.75
C TYR A 59 29.90 2.66 -23.90
N ARG A 60 30.38 1.47 -23.52
CA ARG A 60 30.95 0.48 -24.43
C ARG A 60 30.12 -0.80 -24.44
N TRP A 61 29.75 -1.24 -25.64
CA TRP A 61 28.95 -2.43 -25.89
C TRP A 61 29.89 -3.58 -26.29
N VAL A 62 29.82 -4.72 -25.60
CA VAL A 62 30.60 -5.94 -25.95
C VAL A 62 29.63 -7.07 -26.23
N VAL A 63 29.58 -7.53 -27.48
CA VAL A 63 28.60 -8.51 -27.94
C VAL A 63 29.16 -9.93 -27.78
N ARG A 64 28.54 -10.75 -26.92
CA ARG A 64 29.02 -12.09 -26.56
C ARG A 64 28.19 -13.25 -27.12
N ARG A 65 28.80 -14.44 -27.16
CA ARG A 65 28.31 -15.65 -27.82
C ARG A 65 27.68 -16.66 -26.84
N GLY A 66 26.48 -16.33 -26.34
CA GLY A 66 25.79 -17.08 -25.28
C GLY A 66 26.11 -16.52 -23.88
N THR A 67 25.37 -16.85 -22.81
CA THR A 67 24.27 -17.82 -22.65
C THR A 67 23.21 -17.30 -21.66
N GLY A 68 21.93 -17.65 -21.86
CA GLY A 68 20.82 -17.32 -20.94
C GLY A 68 19.57 -16.91 -21.73
N LYS A 69 18.36 -17.34 -21.32
CA LYS A 69 17.12 -17.16 -22.12
C LYS A 69 15.96 -16.61 -21.29
N LEU A 70 15.22 -15.67 -21.87
CA LEU A 70 13.79 -15.48 -21.58
C LEU A 70 12.94 -16.38 -22.51
N PRO A 71 11.74 -16.83 -22.11
CA PRO A 71 10.89 -17.65 -22.96
C PRO A 71 10.32 -16.86 -24.16
N GLY A 72 10.49 -17.37 -25.39
CA GLY A 72 9.75 -16.91 -26.56
C GLY A 72 10.51 -16.00 -27.55
N GLN A 73 11.73 -15.55 -27.24
CA GLN A 73 12.56 -14.78 -28.17
C GLN A 73 13.91 -15.47 -28.43
N ALA A 74 14.52 -15.15 -29.58
CA ALA A 74 15.77 -15.74 -30.04
C ALA A 74 16.77 -14.66 -30.48
N GLY A 75 17.83 -14.47 -29.68
CA GLY A 75 18.98 -13.63 -30.02
C GLY A 75 19.25 -12.52 -29.00
N TRP A 76 20.54 -12.35 -28.73
CA TRP A 76 21.18 -11.18 -28.08
C TRP A 76 20.96 -10.96 -26.57
N THR A 77 22.06 -10.68 -25.88
CA THR A 77 22.12 -10.06 -24.56
C THR A 77 23.04 -8.85 -24.66
N CYS A 78 22.58 -7.68 -24.22
CA CYS A 78 23.44 -6.52 -24.00
C CYS A 78 23.93 -6.54 -22.55
N ALA A 79 25.24 -6.34 -22.34
CA ALA A 79 25.81 -6.04 -21.04
C ALA A 79 26.12 -4.53 -20.99
N VAL A 80 25.28 -3.76 -20.31
CA VAL A 80 25.54 -2.35 -20.02
C VAL A 80 26.46 -2.26 -18.82
N TYR A 81 27.67 -1.74 -19.02
CA TYR A 81 28.57 -1.40 -17.93
C TYR A 81 28.26 0.04 -17.49
N LYS A 82 27.82 0.21 -16.23
CA LYS A 82 27.64 1.54 -15.64
C LYS A 82 29.01 2.16 -15.35
N VAL A 83 29.20 3.40 -15.79
CA VAL A 83 30.40 4.19 -15.46
C VAL A 83 30.21 4.75 -14.05
N LYS A 84 31.26 4.69 -13.21
CA LYS A 84 31.24 5.34 -11.89
C LYS A 84 31.22 6.86 -12.10
N LEU A 85 30.35 7.57 -11.40
CA LEU A 85 30.33 9.03 -11.42
C LEU A 85 31.70 9.60 -11.06
N PRO A 86 32.18 10.66 -11.76
CA PRO A 86 33.39 11.34 -11.36
C PRO A 86 33.16 12.01 -10.00
N THR A 87 34.13 11.88 -9.12
CA THR A 87 34.12 12.60 -7.84
C THR A 87 34.26 14.10 -8.07
N ALA A 88 33.95 14.90 -7.05
CA ALA A 88 33.97 16.36 -7.14
C ALA A 88 35.36 16.94 -7.47
N ASP A 89 36.44 16.24 -7.12
CA ASP A 89 37.82 16.62 -7.43
C ASP A 89 38.26 16.20 -8.85
N GLU A 90 37.58 15.21 -9.45
CA GLU A 90 37.87 14.69 -10.81
C GLU A 90 37.16 15.47 -11.92
N SER A 91 36.22 16.38 -11.58
CA SER A 91 35.29 16.98 -12.55
C SER A 91 35.08 18.48 -12.36
N LYS A 92 34.86 19.20 -13.48
CA LYS A 92 34.51 20.63 -13.48
C LYS A 92 33.02 20.82 -13.19
N LEU A 93 32.58 20.40 -11.99
CA LEU A 93 31.17 20.45 -11.62
C LEU A 93 30.60 21.88 -11.65
N PHE A 94 29.41 22.01 -12.21
CA PHE A 94 28.62 23.24 -12.16
C PHE A 94 28.31 23.60 -10.71
N LYS A 95 28.46 24.87 -10.38
CA LYS A 95 28.15 25.43 -9.07
C LYS A 95 27.21 26.60 -9.27
N ASP A 96 25.96 26.42 -8.83
CA ASP A 96 25.01 27.51 -8.73
C ASP A 96 25.33 28.41 -7.51
N ASP A 97 24.92 29.68 -7.57
CA ASP A 97 25.12 30.61 -6.45
C ASP A 97 24.23 30.29 -5.25
N PHE A 98 23.11 29.57 -5.44
CA PHE A 98 22.07 29.38 -4.43
C PHE A 98 22.57 28.46 -3.30
N ALA A 99 23.14 27.30 -3.60
CA ALA A 99 23.78 26.45 -2.58
C ALA A 99 25.08 27.06 -2.00
N CYS A 100 25.46 28.28 -2.40
CA CYS A 100 26.51 29.10 -1.79
C CYS A 100 25.96 30.35 -1.05
N MET A 101 24.68 30.68 -1.16
CA MET A 101 24.05 31.79 -0.44
C MET A 101 23.75 31.38 1.01
N PRO A 102 24.20 32.14 2.03
CA PRO A 102 23.79 31.91 3.42
C PRO A 102 22.27 31.90 3.62
N GLN A 103 21.54 32.66 2.79
CA GLN A 103 20.08 32.80 2.85
C GLN A 103 19.32 31.66 2.15
N ALA A 104 19.98 30.71 1.47
CA ALA A 104 19.26 29.68 0.70
C ALA A 104 18.47 28.70 1.58
N LEU A 105 18.88 28.48 2.82
CA LEU A 105 18.09 27.76 3.82
C LEU A 105 17.13 28.68 4.61
N GLY A 106 17.26 30.01 4.45
CA GLY A 106 16.54 31.00 5.24
C GLY A 106 16.94 30.91 6.72
N ASP A 107 15.94 30.89 7.61
CA ASP A 107 16.13 30.75 9.06
C ASP A 107 16.18 29.27 9.52
N LEU A 108 16.22 28.30 8.59
CA LEU A 108 16.42 26.89 8.92
C LEU A 108 17.88 26.63 9.32
N ASP A 109 18.09 25.83 10.38
CA ASP A 109 19.40 25.35 10.82
C ASP A 109 20.19 24.77 9.63
N PRO A 110 21.46 25.15 9.38
CA PRO A 110 22.26 24.61 8.28
C PRO A 110 22.57 23.10 8.37
N GLY A 111 22.45 22.48 9.55
CA GLY A 111 22.64 21.03 9.72
C GLY A 111 24.01 20.53 9.25
N LEU A 112 24.03 19.47 8.43
CA LEU A 112 25.27 18.89 7.88
C LEU A 112 25.76 19.60 6.60
N GLY A 113 25.14 20.71 6.19
CA GLY A 113 25.48 21.41 4.96
C GLY A 113 24.93 20.73 3.70
N TRP A 114 25.66 20.83 2.60
CA TRP A 114 25.22 20.42 1.27
C TRP A 114 26.23 19.44 0.65
N ALA A 115 25.73 18.40 -0.03
CA ALA A 115 26.53 17.41 -0.75
C ALA A 115 25.84 16.95 -2.04
N ARG A 116 26.58 16.28 -2.93
CA ARG A 116 26.08 15.73 -4.21
C ARG A 116 25.82 14.23 -4.15
N PRO A 117 24.65 13.74 -4.63
CA PRO A 117 24.33 12.31 -4.68
C PRO A 117 25.36 11.49 -5.47
N GLY A 118 25.92 10.45 -4.85
CA GLY A 118 26.72 9.41 -5.53
C GLY A 118 28.13 9.81 -5.99
N ARG A 119 28.66 10.96 -5.53
CA ARG A 119 29.97 11.52 -5.95
C ARG A 119 31.10 11.36 -4.92
N GLY A 120 30.88 10.66 -3.82
CA GLY A 120 31.82 10.55 -2.70
C GLY A 120 31.74 11.72 -1.71
N GLU A 121 30.69 12.54 -1.76
CA GLU A 121 30.48 13.69 -0.86
C GLU A 121 29.72 13.32 0.44
N GLY A 122 29.33 12.05 0.63
CA GLY A 122 28.64 11.53 1.82
C GLY A 122 27.12 11.41 1.68
N LEU A 123 26.56 11.73 0.51
CA LEU A 123 25.13 11.69 0.21
C LEU A 123 24.85 10.65 -0.87
N GLY A 124 24.01 9.65 -0.58
CA GLY A 124 23.63 8.63 -1.56
C GLY A 124 24.77 7.73 -2.07
N ASP A 125 25.99 7.83 -1.52
CA ASP A 125 27.15 7.05 -1.97
C ASP A 125 27.05 5.55 -1.65
N GLN A 126 26.10 5.18 -0.79
CA GLN A 126 25.69 3.81 -0.49
C GLN A 126 24.79 3.19 -1.58
N LEU A 127 24.23 4.01 -2.48
CA LEU A 127 23.23 3.60 -3.48
C LEU A 127 23.92 3.05 -4.73
N THR A 128 23.20 2.20 -5.47
CA THR A 128 23.79 1.45 -6.61
C THR A 128 23.18 1.79 -7.97
N ASP A 129 22.14 2.62 -8.00
CA ASP A 129 21.46 3.01 -9.24
C ASP A 129 20.97 4.46 -9.25
N VAL A 130 21.76 5.39 -8.70
CA VAL A 130 21.42 6.82 -8.73
C VAL A 130 21.28 7.31 -10.18
N ASP A 131 20.08 7.75 -10.55
CA ASP A 131 19.78 8.47 -11.80
C ASP A 131 18.91 9.72 -11.52
N MET A 132 18.69 10.52 -12.56
CA MET A 132 17.77 11.64 -12.51
C MET A 132 16.31 11.21 -12.65
N ILE A 133 15.91 10.45 -13.70
CA ILE A 133 14.51 10.00 -13.92
C ILE A 133 14.46 8.65 -14.68
N GLN A 134 14.55 7.53 -13.97
CA GLN A 134 14.23 6.19 -14.47
C GLN A 134 12.72 6.02 -14.72
N GLY A 135 11.92 6.09 -13.65
CA GLY A 135 10.45 5.98 -13.58
C GLY A 135 9.78 7.36 -13.51
N VAL A 136 8.50 7.41 -13.15
CA VAL A 136 7.81 8.58 -12.57
C VAL A 136 6.59 8.00 -11.87
N ASP A 137 6.76 7.49 -10.65
CA ASP A 137 5.63 7.02 -9.84
C ASP A 137 5.25 8.08 -8.79
N PRO A 138 3.98 8.56 -8.76
CA PRO A 138 3.50 9.40 -7.66
C PRO A 138 3.55 8.74 -6.27
N GLY A 139 3.75 7.42 -6.18
CA GLY A 139 3.95 6.68 -4.93
C GLY A 139 5.39 6.68 -4.40
N ASP A 140 6.36 7.27 -5.10
CA ASP A 140 7.76 7.33 -4.68
C ASP A 140 8.15 8.59 -3.88
N LEU A 141 7.27 9.60 -3.90
CA LEU A 141 7.47 10.86 -3.20
C LEU A 141 7.50 10.65 -1.68
N GLN A 142 8.44 11.31 -1.01
CA GLN A 142 8.71 11.20 0.41
C GLN A 142 9.17 12.56 0.95
N GLN A 143 8.54 13.01 2.03
CA GLN A 143 8.86 14.25 2.74
C GLN A 143 9.98 14.00 3.77
N GLY A 144 10.84 15.01 3.96
CA GLY A 144 11.84 15.06 5.04
C GLY A 144 11.48 16.08 6.12
N ASP A 145 12.47 16.82 6.62
CA ASP A 145 12.37 17.81 7.71
C ASP A 145 11.51 19.07 7.38
N LEU A 146 11.04 19.21 6.14
CA LEU A 146 10.35 20.41 5.64
C LEU A 146 8.83 20.19 5.60
N GLY A 147 8.05 21.20 5.97
CA GLY A 147 6.58 21.17 5.89
C GLY A 147 6.07 21.49 4.47
N ASP A 148 6.56 20.80 3.45
CA ASP A 148 6.25 21.07 2.03
C ASP A 148 5.23 20.07 1.42
N CYS A 149 4.43 19.40 2.23
CA CYS A 149 3.36 18.48 1.82
C CYS A 149 2.45 19.01 0.69
N TRP A 150 2.25 20.31 0.63
CA TRP A 150 1.52 21.04 -0.41
C TRP A 150 2.21 21.00 -1.78
N LEU A 151 3.55 21.12 -1.80
CA LEU A 151 4.40 21.02 -2.98
C LEU A 151 4.50 19.55 -3.43
N LEU A 152 4.72 18.62 -2.49
CA LEU A 152 4.73 17.18 -2.76
C LEU A 152 3.38 16.67 -3.29
N SER A 153 2.26 17.20 -2.80
CA SER A 153 0.93 16.94 -3.37
C SER A 153 0.81 17.42 -4.81
N ALA A 154 1.34 18.60 -5.12
CA ALA A 154 1.35 19.11 -6.50
C ALA A 154 2.32 18.31 -7.41
N PHE A 155 3.45 17.81 -6.90
CA PHE A 155 4.29 16.83 -7.60
C PHE A 155 3.54 15.53 -7.86
N ALA A 156 2.84 14.96 -6.87
CA ALA A 156 2.08 13.73 -7.03
C ALA A 156 0.95 13.89 -8.07
N ALA A 157 0.23 15.02 -8.06
CA ALA A 157 -0.73 15.38 -9.09
C ALA A 157 -0.09 15.51 -10.49
N MET A 158 1.13 16.06 -10.58
CA MET A 158 1.89 16.12 -11.85
C MET A 158 2.40 14.75 -12.32
N CYS A 159 2.70 13.83 -11.41
CA CYS A 159 3.16 12.47 -11.70
C CYS A 159 2.06 11.56 -12.27
N GLU A 160 0.78 11.90 -12.10
CA GLU A 160 -0.32 11.34 -12.90
C GLU A 160 -0.16 11.64 -14.41
N PHE A 161 0.75 12.54 -14.81
CA PHE A 161 1.07 12.87 -16.20
C PHE A 161 2.61 12.86 -16.45
N PRO A 162 3.26 11.68 -16.48
CA PRO A 162 4.73 11.55 -16.52
C PRO A 162 5.46 12.33 -17.64
N HIS A 163 4.80 12.59 -18.77
CA HIS A 163 5.32 13.39 -19.87
C HIS A 163 5.38 14.90 -19.59
N MET A 164 4.85 15.36 -18.46
CA MET A 164 5.02 16.71 -17.93
C MET A 164 6.28 16.78 -17.08
N VAL A 165 6.42 15.91 -16.06
CA VAL A 165 7.61 15.83 -15.19
C VAL A 165 8.89 15.71 -16.03
N ARG A 166 8.94 14.77 -16.99
CA ARG A 166 10.09 14.58 -17.90
C ARG A 166 10.39 15.72 -18.87
N LYS A 167 9.53 16.74 -18.94
CA LYS A 167 9.74 17.97 -19.74
C LYS A 167 10.10 19.18 -18.90
N MET A 168 9.85 19.15 -17.59
CA MET A 168 10.19 20.27 -16.71
C MET A 168 11.69 20.40 -16.55
N VAL A 169 12.42 19.28 -16.46
CA VAL A 169 13.87 19.28 -16.26
C VAL A 169 14.67 18.87 -17.49
N THR A 170 15.87 19.43 -17.63
CA THR A 170 16.89 18.99 -18.60
C THR A 170 18.28 19.10 -17.97
N PRO A 171 19.13 18.06 -18.05
CA PRO A 171 18.84 16.73 -18.57
C PRO A 171 17.83 15.96 -17.70
N ASN A 172 17.25 14.90 -18.25
CA ASN A 172 16.38 13.94 -17.53
C ASN A 172 17.12 12.62 -17.22
N ARG A 173 18.45 12.68 -17.23
CA ARG A 173 19.45 11.66 -16.87
C ARG A 173 20.48 12.34 -15.97
N LEU A 174 21.17 11.57 -15.14
CA LEU A 174 22.13 12.14 -14.18
C LEU A 174 23.25 12.89 -14.93
N ALA A 175 23.36 14.19 -14.65
CA ALA A 175 24.28 15.09 -15.34
C ALA A 175 25.72 14.88 -14.86
N VAL A 176 26.66 14.62 -15.77
CA VAL A 176 28.07 14.38 -15.40
C VAL A 176 28.69 15.60 -14.71
N ASP A 177 28.36 16.81 -15.18
CA ASP A 177 28.76 18.10 -14.57
C ASP A 177 27.89 18.51 -13.37
N GLY A 178 26.84 17.76 -13.07
CA GLY A 178 25.87 18.04 -12.01
C GLY A 178 24.97 19.25 -12.27
N LYS A 179 24.81 19.71 -13.53
CA LYS A 179 23.91 20.81 -13.89
C LYS A 179 22.52 20.33 -14.31
N TYR A 180 21.49 21.01 -13.83
CA TYR A 180 20.09 20.81 -14.23
C TYR A 180 19.39 22.15 -14.44
N THR A 181 18.48 22.19 -15.40
CA THR A 181 17.61 23.34 -15.67
C THR A 181 16.16 22.91 -15.53
N VAL A 182 15.45 23.45 -14.53
CA VAL A 182 14.03 23.17 -14.26
C VAL A 182 13.17 24.33 -14.77
N SER A 183 12.11 24.02 -15.51
CA SER A 183 11.19 25.00 -16.11
C SER A 183 10.01 25.24 -15.17
N LEU A 184 9.97 26.41 -14.52
CA LEU A 184 8.94 26.80 -13.54
C LEU A 184 8.24 28.09 -13.97
N PHE A 185 6.99 28.29 -13.56
CA PHE A 185 6.28 29.56 -13.78
C PHE A 185 6.68 30.61 -12.74
N ASP A 186 7.21 31.73 -13.22
CA ASP A 186 7.48 32.89 -12.39
C ASP A 186 6.23 33.80 -12.39
N PHE A 187 5.58 33.93 -11.23
CA PHE A 187 4.37 34.75 -11.07
C PHE A 187 4.63 36.26 -11.22
N SER A 188 5.85 36.73 -10.96
CA SER A 188 6.23 38.14 -11.13
C SER A 188 6.50 38.47 -12.61
N GLN A 189 7.13 37.56 -13.35
CA GLN A 189 7.41 37.69 -14.79
C GLN A 189 6.27 37.18 -15.69
N ARG A 190 5.26 36.50 -15.10
CA ARG A 190 4.08 35.91 -15.76
C ARG A 190 4.40 34.97 -16.92
N LYS A 191 5.49 34.21 -16.82
CA LYS A 191 5.99 33.29 -17.85
C LYS A 191 6.70 32.09 -17.23
N VAL A 192 6.85 31.02 -18.00
CA VAL A 192 7.78 29.94 -17.65
C VAL A 192 9.22 30.45 -17.82
N VAL A 193 10.07 30.17 -16.83
CA VAL A 193 11.49 30.54 -16.79
C VAL A 193 12.36 29.30 -16.57
N PRO A 194 13.57 29.25 -17.15
CA PRO A 194 14.57 28.24 -16.80
C PRO A 194 15.22 28.61 -15.46
N VAL A 195 15.12 27.72 -14.48
CA VAL A 195 15.79 27.80 -13.18
C VAL A 195 16.95 26.81 -13.20
N GLU A 196 18.17 27.33 -13.40
CA GLU A 196 19.39 26.51 -13.35
C GLU A 196 19.78 26.22 -11.90
N VAL A 197 20.05 24.95 -11.58
CA VAL A 197 20.53 24.44 -10.29
C VAL A 197 21.63 23.41 -10.50
N ASP A 198 22.44 23.18 -9.47
CA ASP A 198 23.30 22.00 -9.38
C ASP A 198 22.71 20.90 -8.47
N ASP A 199 23.31 19.71 -8.47
CA ASP A 199 22.93 18.58 -7.60
C ASP A 199 23.47 18.63 -6.16
N ARG A 200 23.94 19.78 -5.65
CA ARG A 200 24.15 19.91 -4.19
C ARG A 200 22.80 19.99 -3.50
N ILE A 201 22.49 19.01 -2.66
CA ILE A 201 21.25 18.91 -1.85
C ILE A 201 21.61 19.05 -0.36
N PRO A 202 20.76 19.68 0.48
CA PRO A 202 20.97 19.73 1.94
C PRO A 202 20.92 18.33 2.57
N MET A 203 21.87 18.02 3.45
CA MET A 203 22.03 16.68 4.06
C MET A 203 21.36 16.52 5.42
N ALA A 204 20.75 15.36 5.62
CA ALA A 204 20.38 14.81 6.93
C ALA A 204 21.40 13.74 7.41
N PRO A 205 21.44 13.43 8.72
CA PRO A 205 22.26 12.33 9.24
C PRO A 205 21.97 10.99 8.55
N GLY A 206 23.02 10.21 8.27
CA GLY A 206 22.90 8.90 7.61
C GLY A 206 23.08 8.90 6.09
N GLY A 207 23.43 10.03 5.47
CA GLY A 207 23.72 10.10 4.03
C GLY A 207 22.47 10.16 3.16
N LEU A 208 21.43 10.85 3.66
CA LEU A 208 20.15 11.07 3.02
C LEU A 208 19.92 12.57 2.72
N PRO A 209 19.09 12.91 1.72
CA PRO A 209 18.54 14.27 1.60
C PRO A 209 17.81 14.67 2.87
N ARG A 210 17.78 15.96 3.17
CA ARG A 210 17.11 16.46 4.37
C ARG A 210 15.64 16.81 4.19
N PHE A 211 15.28 17.25 3.01
CA PHE A 211 13.92 17.71 2.68
C PHE A 211 13.30 16.64 1.76
N ALA A 212 12.84 16.93 0.55
CA ALA A 212 12.40 15.91 -0.39
C ALA A 212 13.48 14.82 -0.57
N HIS A 213 13.10 13.57 -0.31
CA HIS A 213 14.00 12.40 -0.40
C HIS A 213 14.19 11.92 -1.84
N PHE A 214 15.14 10.98 -2.03
CA PHE A 214 15.22 10.17 -3.23
C PHE A 214 14.00 9.24 -3.37
N THR A 215 13.70 8.82 -4.59
CA THR A 215 12.64 7.82 -4.84
C THR A 215 13.07 6.41 -4.41
N LYS A 216 12.16 5.43 -4.46
CA LYS A 216 12.45 4.03 -4.13
C LYS A 216 13.39 3.36 -5.15
N ASP A 217 13.50 3.93 -6.36
CA ASP A 217 14.39 3.53 -7.45
C ASP A 217 15.67 4.41 -7.51
N ASP A 218 16.16 4.90 -6.35
CA ASP A 218 17.38 5.70 -6.16
C ASP A 218 17.41 7.06 -6.91
N GLU A 219 16.29 7.61 -7.38
CA GLU A 219 16.28 8.81 -8.24
C GLU A 219 16.33 10.14 -7.48
N ILE A 220 16.99 11.15 -8.07
CA ILE A 220 17.21 12.46 -7.43
C ILE A 220 16.24 13.59 -7.84
N TRP A 221 15.30 13.34 -8.77
CA TRP A 221 14.45 14.42 -9.31
C TRP A 221 13.57 15.15 -8.27
N PRO A 222 13.05 14.54 -7.19
CA PRO A 222 12.26 15.29 -6.20
C PRO A 222 13.09 16.40 -5.56
N CYS A 223 14.32 16.06 -5.12
CA CYS A 223 15.29 16.98 -4.53
C CYS A 223 15.65 18.14 -5.50
N ILE A 224 15.83 17.85 -6.78
CA ILE A 224 16.18 18.86 -7.81
C ILE A 224 15.00 19.80 -8.09
N PHE A 225 13.77 19.27 -8.15
CA PHE A 225 12.56 20.09 -8.38
C PHE A 225 12.27 20.98 -7.19
N GLU A 226 12.32 20.42 -5.98
CA GLU A 226 12.19 21.15 -4.72
C GLU A 226 13.25 22.25 -4.59
N LYS A 227 14.54 21.95 -4.84
CA LYS A 227 15.61 22.96 -4.84
C LYS A 227 15.35 24.09 -5.84
N ALA A 228 14.83 23.79 -7.03
CA ALA A 228 14.49 24.81 -8.01
C ALA A 228 13.30 25.68 -7.57
N VAL A 229 12.30 25.10 -6.91
CA VAL A 229 11.16 25.83 -6.32
C VAL A 229 11.62 26.70 -5.15
N ALA A 230 12.44 26.18 -4.23
CA ALA A 230 13.08 26.93 -3.15
C ALA A 230 13.93 28.09 -3.69
N LYS A 231 14.71 27.87 -4.75
CA LYS A 231 15.51 28.91 -5.42
C LYS A 231 14.65 30.01 -6.04
N LEU A 232 13.52 29.67 -6.65
CA LEU A 232 12.60 30.63 -7.24
C LEU A 232 11.78 31.39 -6.18
N ALA A 233 11.46 30.75 -5.05
CA ALA A 233 10.87 31.39 -3.87
C ALA A 233 11.88 32.22 -3.04
N GLY A 234 13.18 32.00 -3.24
CA GLY A 234 14.29 32.73 -2.63
C GLY A 234 14.97 32.03 -1.43
N SER A 235 14.32 31.03 -0.83
CA SER A 235 14.91 30.14 0.19
C SER A 235 14.05 28.90 0.40
N TYR A 236 14.62 27.88 1.05
CA TYR A 236 13.88 26.73 1.57
C TYR A 236 12.88 27.11 2.67
N ALA A 237 13.21 28.06 3.56
CA ALA A 237 12.26 28.57 4.55
C ALA A 237 11.00 29.19 3.90
N ASN A 238 11.13 29.82 2.72
CA ASN A 238 10.00 30.42 2.00
C ASN A 238 9.03 29.39 1.38
N ILE A 239 9.37 28.09 1.34
CA ILE A 239 8.49 27.02 0.84
C ILE A 239 7.98 26.09 1.96
N ASN A 240 8.36 26.36 3.20
CA ASN A 240 7.81 25.69 4.38
C ASN A 240 6.35 26.17 4.58
N ALA A 241 5.39 25.24 4.56
CA ALA A 241 3.93 25.44 4.70
C ALA A 241 3.29 26.52 3.79
N ALA A 242 2.64 26.09 2.70
CA ALA A 242 1.79 26.94 1.85
C ALA A 242 0.65 26.12 1.21
N ASP A 243 -0.11 26.72 0.29
CA ASP A 243 -1.28 26.08 -0.33
C ASP A 243 -0.92 25.31 -1.62
N PRO A 244 -1.49 24.11 -1.87
CA PRO A 244 -1.20 23.33 -3.09
C PRO A 244 -1.47 24.10 -4.39
N ILE A 245 -2.42 25.03 -4.39
CA ILE A 245 -2.77 25.86 -5.55
C ILE A 245 -1.61 26.72 -6.05
N PHE A 246 -0.69 27.14 -5.17
CA PHE A 246 0.51 27.89 -5.54
C PHE A 246 1.50 27.02 -6.32
N ALA A 247 1.76 25.80 -5.83
CA ALA A 247 2.61 24.83 -6.52
C ALA A 247 1.96 24.37 -7.83
N LEU A 248 0.65 24.10 -7.86
CA LEU A 248 -0.07 23.77 -9.09
C LEU A 248 0.12 24.86 -10.16
N GLY A 249 0.00 26.15 -9.81
CA GLY A 249 0.30 27.25 -10.73
C GLY A 249 1.76 27.25 -11.23
N MET A 250 2.70 27.13 -10.29
CA MET A 250 4.15 27.18 -10.56
C MET A 250 4.63 26.03 -11.45
N LEU A 251 4.23 24.80 -11.15
CA LEU A 251 4.70 23.58 -11.82
C LEU A 251 4.05 23.37 -13.19
N THR A 252 2.76 23.70 -13.31
CA THR A 252 2.02 23.45 -14.56
C THR A 252 2.24 24.52 -15.63
N GLY A 253 2.83 25.67 -15.30
CA GLY A 253 2.93 26.80 -16.24
C GLY A 253 1.60 27.50 -16.44
N THR A 254 0.90 27.85 -15.36
CA THR A 254 -0.50 28.30 -15.39
C THR A 254 -0.69 29.64 -14.69
N GLN A 255 -1.45 30.54 -15.32
CA GLN A 255 -1.76 31.84 -14.75
C GLN A 255 -2.89 31.73 -13.72
N SER A 256 -2.95 32.67 -12.77
CA SER A 256 -3.98 32.65 -11.72
C SER A 256 -5.42 32.71 -12.24
N SER A 257 -5.65 33.12 -13.49
CA SER A 257 -6.95 33.05 -14.19
C SER A 257 -7.54 31.65 -14.29
N ASP A 258 -6.68 30.63 -14.29
CA ASP A 258 -7.04 29.21 -14.46
C ASP A 258 -6.76 28.42 -13.17
N LEU A 259 -6.57 29.12 -12.04
CA LEU A 259 -6.47 28.53 -10.71
C LEU A 259 -7.75 28.88 -9.94
N HIS A 260 -8.36 27.87 -9.31
CA HIS A 260 -9.52 28.06 -8.45
C HIS A 260 -9.35 27.29 -7.15
N GLU A 261 -9.78 27.91 -6.07
CA GLU A 261 -9.80 27.34 -4.73
C GLU A 261 -11.25 27.33 -4.25
N TYR A 262 -11.62 26.28 -3.52
CA TYR A 262 -12.91 26.19 -2.88
C TYR A 262 -12.70 25.89 -1.41
N VAL A 263 -13.28 26.70 -0.53
CA VAL A 263 -13.03 26.65 0.92
C VAL A 263 -14.31 26.45 1.72
N LEU A 264 -14.25 25.65 2.77
CA LEU A 264 -15.34 25.42 3.71
C LEU A 264 -15.39 26.54 4.76
N ASN A 265 -16.40 27.40 4.66
CA ASN A 265 -16.63 28.53 5.57
C ASN A 265 -18.06 28.51 6.11
N GLY A 266 -18.21 28.56 7.44
CA GLY A 266 -19.52 28.55 8.11
C GLY A 266 -20.40 27.32 7.82
N GLY A 267 -19.81 26.19 7.42
CA GLY A 267 -20.53 24.99 7.00
C GLY A 267 -20.99 24.99 5.53
N SER A 268 -20.51 25.94 4.73
CA SER A 268 -20.80 26.04 3.29
C SER A 268 -19.51 26.23 2.47
N TRP A 269 -19.48 25.71 1.25
CA TRP A 269 -18.32 25.87 0.37
C TRP A 269 -18.40 27.21 -0.36
N GLN A 270 -17.31 27.98 -0.39
CA GLN A 270 -17.18 29.26 -1.10
C GLN A 270 -16.16 29.14 -2.23
N SER A 271 -16.25 29.99 -3.26
CA SER A 271 -15.35 29.95 -4.43
C SER A 271 -14.41 31.15 -4.46
N ILE A 272 -13.12 30.85 -4.52
CA ILE A 272 -12.01 31.79 -4.49
C ILE A 272 -11.16 31.63 -5.76
N GLN A 273 -10.63 32.73 -6.27
CA GLN A 273 -9.54 32.73 -7.24
C GLN A 273 -8.34 33.45 -6.61
N PRO A 274 -7.17 32.80 -6.53
CA PRO A 274 -5.95 33.48 -6.13
C PRO A 274 -5.51 34.48 -7.20
N THR A 275 -4.56 35.34 -6.85
CA THR A 275 -3.84 36.22 -7.78
C THR A 275 -2.43 36.35 -7.23
N PHE A 276 -1.49 35.67 -7.89
CA PHE A 276 -0.09 35.62 -7.46
C PHE A 276 0.73 36.62 -8.28
N THR A 277 1.59 37.38 -7.58
CA THR A 277 2.58 38.26 -8.23
C THR A 277 3.98 38.16 -7.62
N SER A 278 4.18 37.23 -6.69
CA SER A 278 5.47 36.87 -6.12
C SER A 278 5.67 35.36 -6.15
N CYS A 279 6.91 34.91 -6.33
CA CYS A 279 7.28 33.49 -6.27
C CYS A 279 7.50 32.97 -4.84
N ASN A 280 7.54 33.85 -3.84
CA ASN A 280 7.40 33.47 -2.43
C ASN A 280 5.89 33.37 -2.11
N PRO A 281 5.38 32.20 -1.68
CA PRO A 281 3.95 32.03 -1.35
C PRO A 281 3.51 32.94 -0.20
N HIS A 282 4.34 33.10 0.85
CA HIS A 282 4.06 33.87 2.07
C HIS A 282 3.95 35.39 1.85
N ASN A 283 4.18 35.88 0.63
CA ASN A 283 4.09 37.30 0.31
C ASN A 283 2.62 37.77 0.18
N SER A 284 1.91 37.84 1.31
CA SER A 284 0.52 38.29 1.41
C SER A 284 0.26 39.73 0.94
N ALA A 285 1.31 40.53 0.71
CA ALA A 285 1.21 41.82 0.05
C ALA A 285 1.00 41.66 -1.47
N ALA A 286 1.74 40.75 -2.11
CA ALA A 286 1.74 40.49 -3.55
C ALA A 286 0.75 39.38 -3.99
N ASN A 287 0.44 38.45 -3.10
CA ASN A 287 -0.44 37.31 -3.32
C ASN A 287 -1.80 37.60 -2.66
N LYS A 288 -2.89 37.47 -3.41
CA LYS A 288 -4.26 37.78 -2.98
C LYS A 288 -5.21 36.63 -3.25
N TYR A 289 -6.22 36.49 -2.42
CA TYR A 289 -7.24 35.46 -2.48
C TYR A 289 -8.58 36.19 -2.45
N ASN A 290 -9.34 36.16 -3.55
CA ASN A 290 -10.57 36.93 -3.71
C ASN A 290 -11.71 36.00 -4.11
N TYR A 291 -12.94 36.26 -3.67
CA TYR A 291 -14.10 35.52 -4.15
C TYR A 291 -14.24 35.67 -5.68
N CYS A 292 -14.48 34.55 -6.37
CA CYS A 292 -14.72 34.53 -7.81
C CYS A 292 -16.09 33.91 -8.13
N PRO A 293 -16.76 34.28 -9.23
CA PRO A 293 -18.04 33.67 -9.58
C PRO A 293 -17.95 32.15 -9.74
N TRP A 294 -18.95 31.45 -9.23
CA TRP A 294 -19.14 30.02 -9.45
C TRP A 294 -19.33 29.70 -10.94
N PRO A 295 -19.10 28.45 -11.38
CA PRO A 295 -19.40 28.01 -12.74
C PRO A 295 -20.87 28.13 -13.18
N ASP A 296 -21.81 28.34 -12.24
CA ASP A 296 -23.22 28.64 -12.52
C ASP A 296 -23.54 30.16 -12.62
N GLY A 297 -22.54 31.02 -12.49
CA GLY A 297 -22.66 32.48 -12.57
C GLY A 297 -23.05 33.18 -11.26
N SER A 298 -23.28 32.44 -10.17
CA SER A 298 -23.52 33.04 -8.84
C SER A 298 -22.23 33.54 -8.18
N SER A 299 -22.34 34.44 -7.21
CA SER A 299 -21.17 35.06 -6.56
C SER A 299 -20.44 34.08 -5.62
N GLY A 300 -19.11 34.16 -5.55
CA GLY A 300 -18.26 33.17 -4.84
C GLY A 300 -18.46 33.10 -3.33
N ASP A 301 -18.94 34.19 -2.72
CA ASP A 301 -19.33 34.26 -1.32
C ASP A 301 -20.65 33.53 -1.02
N GLN A 302 -21.49 33.29 -2.03
CA GLN A 302 -22.74 32.54 -1.90
C GLN A 302 -22.45 31.04 -1.73
N GLY A 303 -22.47 30.61 -0.46
CA GLY A 303 -22.12 29.27 -0.04
C GLY A 303 -22.91 28.16 -0.76
N LYS A 304 -22.19 27.13 -1.23
CA LYS A 304 -22.73 25.92 -1.86
C LYS A 304 -22.70 24.75 -0.88
N HIS A 305 -23.69 23.88 -1.00
CA HIS A 305 -23.68 22.57 -0.34
C HIS A 305 -22.76 21.60 -1.09
N TRP A 306 -22.16 20.63 -0.39
CA TRP A 306 -21.17 19.72 -0.97
C TRP A 306 -21.68 18.88 -2.16
N SER A 307 -22.99 18.63 -2.23
CA SER A 307 -23.62 17.92 -3.36
C SER A 307 -23.71 18.75 -4.67
N TYR A 308 -23.26 20.02 -4.63
CA TYR A 308 -22.85 20.80 -5.81
C TYR A 308 -21.35 20.59 -6.10
N MET A 309 -20.49 20.72 -5.07
CA MET A 309 -19.03 20.56 -5.16
C MET A 309 -18.63 19.25 -5.84
N ILE A 310 -19.18 18.11 -5.43
CA ILE A 310 -18.80 16.79 -5.98
C ILE A 310 -19.03 16.69 -7.50
N LYS A 311 -20.10 17.32 -8.01
CA LYS A 311 -20.45 17.32 -9.44
C LYS A 311 -19.52 18.24 -10.23
N MET A 312 -19.13 19.35 -9.63
CA MET A 312 -18.16 20.28 -10.19
C MET A 312 -16.76 19.63 -10.29
N MET A 313 -16.32 18.93 -9.24
CA MET A 313 -15.06 18.16 -9.21
C MET A 313 -15.03 17.03 -10.25
N ALA A 314 -16.12 16.25 -10.40
CA ALA A 314 -16.24 15.26 -11.48
C ALA A 314 -16.14 15.88 -12.89
N ASN A 315 -16.66 17.09 -13.07
CA ASN A 315 -16.54 17.90 -14.29
C ASN A 315 -15.12 18.48 -14.51
N TYR A 316 -14.25 18.50 -13.49
CA TYR A 316 -12.82 18.84 -13.64
C TYR A 316 -11.96 17.60 -13.92
N ASP A 317 -12.15 16.51 -13.18
CA ASP A 317 -11.48 15.22 -13.43
C ASP A 317 -11.70 14.73 -14.88
N SER A 318 -12.95 14.82 -15.38
CA SER A 318 -13.28 14.49 -16.78
C SER A 318 -12.64 15.38 -17.86
N LYS A 319 -11.91 16.44 -17.48
CA LYS A 319 -11.15 17.33 -18.39
C LYS A 319 -9.64 17.15 -18.30
N ASP A 320 -9.17 16.16 -17.54
CA ASP A 320 -7.74 15.96 -17.24
C ASP A 320 -7.12 17.18 -16.52
N TYR A 321 -7.88 17.80 -15.60
CA TYR A 321 -7.44 18.91 -14.74
C TYR A 321 -6.82 18.35 -13.44
N LEU A 322 -5.85 19.05 -12.87
CA LEU A 322 -5.25 18.66 -11.58
C LEU A 322 -6.06 19.18 -10.41
N MET A 323 -6.20 18.35 -9.38
CA MET A 323 -6.91 18.69 -8.15
C MET A 323 -6.15 18.20 -6.91
N CYS A 324 -6.08 19.05 -5.91
CA CYS A 324 -5.67 18.72 -4.54
C CYS A 324 -6.83 18.98 -3.58
N ALA A 325 -6.69 18.53 -2.34
CA ALA A 325 -7.57 18.91 -1.24
C ALA A 325 -6.77 19.02 0.05
N THR A 326 -7.01 20.09 0.82
CA THR A 326 -6.34 20.31 2.11
C THR A 326 -7.31 20.08 3.27
N THR A 327 -6.77 19.53 4.34
CA THR A 327 -7.49 19.17 5.58
C THR A 327 -7.62 20.37 6.53
N HIS A 328 -8.43 20.24 7.58
CA HIS A 328 -8.64 21.33 8.53
C HIS A 328 -7.32 21.73 9.22
N ALA A 329 -7.21 22.98 9.64
CA ALA A 329 -5.97 23.52 10.23
C ALA A 329 -5.50 22.69 11.45
N GLY A 330 -4.24 22.28 11.42
CA GLY A 330 -3.57 21.43 12.40
C GLY A 330 -2.10 21.27 12.04
N SER A 331 -1.48 20.17 12.46
CA SER A 331 -0.11 19.79 12.11
C SER A 331 0.01 18.32 11.69
N ASP A 332 1.14 17.96 11.10
CA ASP A 332 1.55 16.61 10.69
C ASP A 332 1.45 15.54 11.80
N LYS A 333 1.22 15.93 13.07
CA LYS A 333 1.04 15.07 14.25
C LYS A 333 -0.42 14.91 14.67
N ASP A 334 -1.31 15.78 14.20
CA ASP A 334 -2.73 15.81 14.51
C ASP A 334 -3.49 14.89 13.55
N ILE A 335 -3.46 13.59 13.82
CA ILE A 335 -4.12 12.57 12.98
C ILE A 335 -5.53 12.31 13.51
N SER A 336 -6.54 12.37 12.63
CA SER A 336 -7.94 12.11 12.96
C SER A 336 -8.18 10.66 13.38
N SER A 337 -9.32 10.38 14.02
CA SER A 337 -9.73 9.00 14.38
C SER A 337 -9.87 8.05 13.19
N PHE A 338 -9.83 8.57 11.96
CA PHE A 338 -9.92 7.82 10.71
C PHE A 338 -8.64 7.92 9.84
N GLY A 339 -7.50 8.30 10.42
CA GLY A 339 -6.19 8.32 9.73
C GLY A 339 -5.88 9.58 8.91
N ILE A 340 -6.79 10.56 8.86
CA ILE A 340 -6.57 11.80 8.09
C ILE A 340 -5.73 12.78 8.92
N VAL A 341 -4.54 13.09 8.44
CA VAL A 341 -3.63 14.09 9.03
C VAL A 341 -4.22 15.49 8.83
N GLN A 342 -4.21 16.34 9.86
CA GLN A 342 -4.69 17.73 9.78
C GLN A 342 -3.56 18.70 9.41
N GLY A 343 -3.88 19.85 8.81
CA GLY A 343 -2.91 20.77 8.20
C GLY A 343 -2.22 20.20 6.94
N HIS A 344 -2.64 19.03 6.48
CA HIS A 344 -2.00 18.25 5.43
C HIS A 344 -2.77 18.29 4.10
N ALA A 345 -2.02 18.23 2.99
CA ALA A 345 -2.54 18.22 1.64
C ALA A 345 -2.56 16.81 1.04
N TYR A 346 -3.57 16.53 0.22
CA TYR A 346 -3.76 15.26 -0.48
C TYR A 346 -4.00 15.53 -1.98
N THR A 347 -3.61 14.59 -2.84
CA THR A 347 -3.97 14.63 -4.27
C THR A 347 -5.34 13.99 -4.48
N VAL A 348 -6.22 14.63 -5.27
CA VAL A 348 -7.49 14.02 -5.71
C VAL A 348 -7.27 13.38 -7.08
N ILE A 349 -7.24 12.05 -7.12
CA ILE A 349 -6.97 11.27 -8.33
C ILE A 349 -8.23 11.18 -9.20
N SER A 350 -9.36 10.74 -8.63
CA SER A 350 -10.55 10.37 -9.39
C SER A 350 -11.82 10.77 -8.67
N VAL A 351 -12.85 11.20 -9.40
CA VAL A 351 -14.16 11.54 -8.83
C VAL A 351 -15.26 10.87 -9.66
N GLU A 352 -15.96 9.91 -9.03
CA GLU A 352 -16.89 9.01 -9.71
C GLU A 352 -18.29 9.13 -9.09
N LEU A 353 -19.26 9.61 -9.88
CA LEU A 353 -20.64 9.87 -9.43
C LEU A 353 -21.55 8.65 -9.58
N ASN A 354 -22.49 8.49 -8.65
CA ASN A 354 -23.55 7.46 -8.66
C ASN A 354 -23.01 6.05 -9.02
N VAL A 355 -21.97 5.62 -8.31
CA VAL A 355 -21.17 4.45 -8.67
C VAL A 355 -22.04 3.19 -8.71
N ALA A 356 -21.99 2.48 -9.83
CA ALA A 356 -22.83 1.31 -10.13
C ALA A 356 -24.35 1.53 -9.95
N GLY A 357 -24.84 2.77 -10.04
CA GLY A 357 -26.25 3.12 -9.83
C GLY A 357 -26.70 3.09 -8.37
N SER A 358 -25.76 3.12 -7.42
CA SER A 358 -26.03 2.96 -5.98
C SER A 358 -26.50 4.22 -5.24
N GLY A 359 -26.45 5.38 -5.88
CA GLY A 359 -26.65 6.68 -5.24
C GLY A 359 -25.45 7.20 -4.44
N ARG A 360 -24.31 6.50 -4.43
CA ARG A 360 -23.07 6.95 -3.78
C ARG A 360 -22.13 7.63 -4.77
N ASP A 361 -21.61 8.79 -4.39
CA ASP A 361 -20.53 9.49 -5.09
C ASP A 361 -19.21 9.24 -4.33
N MET A 362 -18.13 8.92 -5.05
CA MET A 362 -16.87 8.42 -4.49
C MET A 362 -15.66 9.21 -5.01
N LEU A 363 -14.63 9.35 -4.18
CA LEU A 363 -13.33 9.94 -4.55
C LEU A 363 -12.19 8.96 -4.30
N GLU A 364 -11.21 8.95 -5.20
CA GLU A 364 -9.89 8.32 -5.04
C GLU A 364 -8.90 9.42 -4.66
N LEU A 365 -8.24 9.32 -3.51
CA LEU A 365 -7.23 10.28 -3.04
C LEU A 365 -5.90 9.59 -2.77
N ARG A 366 -4.81 10.38 -2.75
CA ARG A 366 -3.47 9.94 -2.39
C ARG A 366 -2.86 10.85 -1.33
N ASN A 367 -2.31 10.26 -0.27
CA ASN A 367 -1.41 10.94 0.64
C ASN A 367 -0.02 11.07 -0.02
N PRO A 368 0.59 12.27 -0.16
CA PRO A 368 1.90 12.44 -0.78
C PRO A 368 3.06 11.73 -0.03
N TRP A 369 2.82 11.21 1.18
CA TRP A 369 3.79 10.41 1.94
C TRP A 369 3.79 8.90 1.60
N GLY A 370 2.94 8.46 0.66
CA GLY A 370 2.81 7.03 0.29
C GLY A 370 2.36 6.10 1.41
N THR A 371 1.86 6.67 2.52
CA THR A 371 1.40 6.02 3.75
C THR A 371 0.39 6.93 4.45
N GLY A 372 -0.32 6.46 5.48
CA GLY A 372 -1.25 7.30 6.25
C GLY A 372 -2.58 7.52 5.53
N GLU A 373 -3.32 6.43 5.37
CA GLU A 373 -4.57 6.35 4.61
C GLU A 373 -5.83 6.54 5.48
N TRP A 374 -6.96 6.80 4.83
CA TRP A 374 -8.29 6.73 5.42
C TRP A 374 -8.60 5.32 5.97
N THR A 375 -9.12 5.21 7.19
CA THR A 375 -9.46 3.92 7.83
C THR A 375 -10.97 3.70 8.07
N GLY A 376 -11.83 4.58 7.54
CA GLY A 376 -13.30 4.49 7.68
C GLY A 376 -14.00 3.60 6.64
N ASP A 377 -15.27 3.89 6.35
CA ASP A 377 -16.03 3.25 5.25
C ASP A 377 -15.29 3.43 3.92
N TRP A 378 -15.12 2.34 3.16
CA TRP A 378 -14.36 2.30 1.88
C TRP A 378 -12.84 2.44 1.96
N SER A 379 -12.26 2.53 3.16
CA SER A 379 -10.83 2.25 3.36
C SER A 379 -10.43 0.88 2.80
N ASP A 380 -9.14 0.67 2.57
CA ASP A 380 -8.65 -0.54 1.90
C ASP A 380 -8.98 -1.85 2.63
N GLN A 381 -9.03 -1.79 3.95
CA GLN A 381 -9.41 -2.92 4.82
C GLN A 381 -10.93 -2.97 5.11
N SER A 382 -11.73 -2.04 4.57
CA SER A 382 -13.17 -1.93 4.84
C SER A 382 -13.98 -3.12 4.31
N ASP A 383 -14.90 -3.63 5.13
CA ASP A 383 -15.84 -4.68 4.73
C ASP A 383 -16.92 -4.17 3.74
N MET A 384 -17.02 -2.86 3.53
CA MET A 384 -17.87 -2.22 2.51
C MET A 384 -17.60 -2.76 1.10
N TRP A 385 -16.34 -3.06 0.80
CA TRP A 385 -15.93 -3.69 -0.45
C TRP A 385 -16.48 -5.11 -0.66
N GLN A 386 -16.77 -5.83 0.43
CA GLN A 386 -17.39 -7.15 0.41
C GLN A 386 -18.92 -7.06 0.40
N LYS A 387 -19.48 -6.08 1.13
CA LYS A 387 -20.93 -5.76 1.14
C LYS A 387 -21.44 -5.26 -0.21
N HIS A 388 -20.60 -4.58 -1.00
CA HIS A 388 -20.97 -3.90 -2.23
C HIS A 388 -20.07 -4.28 -3.43
N PRO A 389 -20.11 -5.55 -3.90
CA PRO A 389 -19.23 -6.03 -4.97
C PRO A 389 -19.47 -5.35 -6.33
N SER A 390 -20.66 -4.77 -6.56
CA SER A 390 -20.95 -3.96 -7.74
C SER A 390 -20.16 -2.64 -7.75
N ILE A 391 -20.00 -1.99 -6.60
CA ILE A 391 -19.19 -0.78 -6.45
C ILE A 391 -17.71 -1.13 -6.57
N LYS A 392 -17.21 -2.17 -5.88
CA LYS A 392 -15.83 -2.67 -6.03
C LYS A 392 -15.47 -2.92 -7.51
N LYS A 393 -16.37 -3.55 -8.27
CA LYS A 393 -16.16 -3.82 -9.71
C LYS A 393 -16.27 -2.58 -10.60
N ALA A 394 -17.10 -1.59 -10.25
CA ALA A 394 -17.26 -0.36 -11.04
C ALA A 394 -16.11 0.63 -10.86
N LEU A 395 -15.52 0.68 -9.66
CA LEU A 395 -14.28 1.41 -9.37
C LEU A 395 -13.04 0.63 -9.78
N ASP A 396 -13.17 -0.69 -9.93
CA ASP A 396 -12.08 -1.60 -10.31
C ASP A 396 -10.95 -1.51 -9.27
N PHE A 397 -11.37 -1.68 -8.00
CA PHE A 397 -10.58 -1.53 -6.78
C PHE A 397 -9.83 -2.82 -6.40
N GLU A 398 -8.52 -2.73 -6.29
CA GLU A 398 -7.61 -3.75 -5.73
C GLU A 398 -6.99 -3.23 -4.42
N PHE A 399 -6.62 -4.14 -3.52
CA PHE A 399 -6.09 -3.77 -2.20
C PHE A 399 -4.58 -3.48 -2.25
N ALA A 400 -4.16 -2.31 -1.79
CA ALA A 400 -2.76 -1.89 -1.70
C ALA A 400 -2.54 -0.93 -0.52
N ASP A 401 -1.42 -1.11 0.20
CA ASP A 401 -0.90 -0.15 1.19
C ASP A 401 0.14 0.70 0.44
N ASP A 402 -0.35 1.69 -0.32
CA ASP A 402 0.44 2.53 -1.24
C ASP A 402 0.17 4.04 -1.10
N GLY A 403 -0.65 4.42 -0.11
CA GLY A 403 -1.06 5.79 0.15
C GLY A 403 -2.27 6.25 -0.67
N ILE A 404 -2.80 5.42 -1.58
CA ILE A 404 -4.05 5.68 -2.33
C ILE A 404 -5.22 5.02 -1.62
N PHE A 405 -6.31 5.76 -1.41
CA PHE A 405 -7.52 5.22 -0.79
C PHE A 405 -8.79 5.79 -1.43
N TRP A 406 -9.90 5.08 -1.25
CA TRP A 406 -11.23 5.59 -1.60
C TRP A 406 -11.99 6.11 -0.38
N ILE A 407 -12.79 7.14 -0.60
CA ILE A 407 -13.69 7.72 0.40
C ILE A 407 -15.02 8.11 -0.24
N GLU A 408 -16.12 8.01 0.51
CA GLU A 408 -17.43 8.47 0.06
C GLU A 408 -17.54 9.99 0.20
N ALA A 409 -18.17 10.67 -0.75
CA ALA A 409 -18.16 12.13 -0.82
C ALA A 409 -18.63 12.80 0.48
N LYS A 410 -19.66 12.24 1.15
CA LYS A 410 -20.15 12.74 2.44
C LYS A 410 -19.05 12.82 3.51
N ASP A 411 -18.08 11.89 3.50
CA ASP A 411 -17.03 11.75 4.52
C ASP A 411 -15.80 12.59 4.15
N PHE A 412 -15.50 12.68 2.85
CA PHE A 412 -14.54 13.65 2.31
C PHE A 412 -14.91 15.08 2.73
N PHE A 413 -16.15 15.52 2.48
CA PHE A 413 -16.63 16.85 2.86
C PHE A 413 -16.90 17.04 4.38
N GLN A 414 -16.53 16.07 5.22
CA GLN A 414 -16.43 16.21 6.68
C GLN A 414 -14.97 16.32 7.17
N ASN A 415 -14.00 15.76 6.44
CA ASN A 415 -12.58 15.72 6.85
C ASN A 415 -11.72 16.79 6.17
N TYR A 416 -12.12 17.26 4.97
CA TYR A 416 -11.38 18.22 4.16
C TYR A 416 -12.04 19.60 4.17
N SER A 417 -11.23 20.66 4.24
CA SER A 417 -11.70 22.05 4.33
C SER A 417 -11.42 22.89 3.09
N SER A 418 -10.58 22.43 2.16
CA SER A 418 -10.40 23.08 0.86
C SER A 418 -10.22 22.07 -0.29
N VAL A 419 -10.45 22.55 -1.51
CA VAL A 419 -10.18 21.85 -2.78
C VAL A 419 -9.52 22.83 -3.74
N GLU A 420 -8.30 22.53 -4.15
CA GLU A 420 -7.50 23.33 -5.07
C GLU A 420 -7.57 22.75 -6.49
N VAL A 421 -7.83 23.57 -7.50
CA VAL A 421 -8.03 23.13 -8.89
C VAL A 421 -7.16 23.94 -9.85
N CYS A 422 -6.40 23.23 -10.69
CA CYS A 422 -5.73 23.80 -11.85
C CYS A 422 -6.55 23.50 -13.12
N CYS A 423 -7.23 24.51 -13.67
CA CYS A 423 -8.12 24.41 -14.83
C CYS A 423 -7.41 24.24 -16.18
N LYS A 424 -6.23 23.62 -16.19
CA LYS A 424 -5.43 23.33 -17.38
C LYS A 424 -5.47 21.82 -17.66
N SER A 425 -5.82 21.46 -18.89
CA SER A 425 -5.87 20.05 -19.32
C SER A 425 -4.47 19.53 -19.65
N MET A 426 -4.01 18.48 -18.96
CA MET A 426 -2.62 17.96 -19.09
C MET A 426 -2.43 16.96 -20.25
N ARG A 427 -3.39 16.92 -21.19
CA ARG A 427 -3.55 15.90 -22.24
C ARG A 427 -2.31 15.61 -23.08
N LYS A 428 -1.84 14.36 -22.97
CA LYS A 428 -1.52 13.50 -24.13
C LYS A 428 -1.64 12.01 -23.77
N THR A 429 -1.25 11.65 -22.55
CA THR A 429 -1.57 10.39 -21.85
C THR A 429 -1.65 10.67 -20.35
N ARG A 430 -2.58 10.03 -19.62
CA ARG A 430 -2.57 9.99 -18.15
C ARG A 430 -1.92 8.66 -17.71
N GLY A 431 -1.19 8.66 -16.61
CA GLY A 431 -0.26 7.62 -16.14
C GLY A 431 -0.83 6.25 -15.74
N ARG A 432 -2.07 5.91 -16.12
CA ARG A 432 -2.64 4.56 -15.98
C ARG A 432 -3.42 4.19 -17.23
N ASN A 433 -2.94 3.20 -18.00
CA ASN A 433 -3.59 2.71 -19.23
C ASN A 433 -5.01 2.16 -19.02
N ALA A 434 -5.46 1.95 -17.77
CA ALA A 434 -6.78 1.44 -17.42
C ALA A 434 -7.95 2.38 -17.79
N ARG A 435 -7.79 3.72 -17.72
CA ARG A 435 -8.98 4.61 -17.77
C ARG A 435 -9.60 4.76 -19.16
N GLN A 436 -8.84 4.56 -20.25
CA GLN A 436 -9.41 4.46 -21.61
C GLN A 436 -10.32 3.22 -21.75
N THR A 437 -9.90 2.09 -21.18
CA THR A 437 -10.71 0.87 -21.10
C THR A 437 -11.98 1.10 -20.27
N ARG A 438 -11.86 1.75 -19.10
CA ARG A 438 -13.01 2.13 -18.27
C ARG A 438 -13.98 3.07 -19.02
N ALA A 439 -13.49 4.00 -19.83
CA ALA A 439 -14.34 4.89 -20.65
C ALA A 439 -15.09 4.16 -21.77
N ALA A 440 -14.46 3.21 -22.48
CA ALA A 440 -15.12 2.39 -23.48
C ALA A 440 -16.25 1.53 -22.89
N VAL A 441 -16.00 0.89 -21.74
CA VAL A 441 -17.00 0.10 -21.00
C VAL A 441 -18.17 0.97 -20.51
N ARG A 442 -17.92 2.22 -20.10
CA ARG A 442 -18.97 3.17 -19.70
C ARG A 442 -19.90 3.54 -20.87
N ALA A 443 -19.35 3.77 -22.06
CA ALA A 443 -20.14 4.05 -23.26
C ALA A 443 -21.03 2.84 -23.64
N GLU A 444 -20.49 1.63 -23.58
CA GLU A 444 -21.25 0.40 -23.88
C GLU A 444 -22.35 0.11 -22.84
N ALA A 445 -22.09 0.37 -21.55
CA ALA A 445 -23.06 0.22 -20.47
C ALA A 445 -24.22 1.23 -20.59
N ALA A 446 -23.91 2.50 -20.89
CA ALA A 446 -24.92 3.54 -21.11
C ALA A 446 -25.82 3.23 -22.31
N ALA A 447 -25.24 2.74 -23.42
CA ALA A 447 -26.00 2.31 -24.60
C ALA A 447 -26.96 1.14 -24.29
N LYS A 448 -26.54 0.18 -23.44
CA LYS A 448 -27.38 -0.95 -23.01
C LYS A 448 -28.51 -0.54 -22.07
N ALA A 449 -28.29 0.47 -21.23
CA ALA A 449 -29.34 1.01 -20.33
C ALA A 449 -30.45 1.78 -21.07
N ALA A 450 -30.21 2.21 -22.31
CA ALA A 450 -31.17 2.95 -23.13
C ALA A 450 -32.08 2.06 -24.00
N ALA A 451 -31.89 0.73 -23.99
CA ALA A 451 -32.68 -0.20 -24.79
C ALA A 451 -34.01 -0.60 -24.09
N PRO A 452 -35.16 -0.56 -24.78
CA PRO A 452 -36.44 -0.97 -24.18
C PRO A 452 -36.51 -2.49 -23.94
N PRO A 453 -37.16 -2.96 -22.86
CA PRO A 453 -37.16 -4.37 -22.49
C PRO A 453 -38.03 -5.25 -23.41
N THR A 454 -37.47 -6.37 -23.84
CA THR A 454 -38.21 -7.47 -24.51
C THR A 454 -39.03 -8.29 -23.50
N PRO A 455 -40.28 -8.69 -23.81
CA PRO A 455 -41.14 -9.40 -22.87
C PRO A 455 -40.77 -10.89 -22.70
N GLU A 456 -40.92 -11.41 -21.47
CA GLU A 456 -40.72 -12.82 -21.12
C GLU A 456 -41.98 -13.69 -21.33
N PRO A 457 -41.85 -15.00 -21.61
CA PRO A 457 -42.96 -15.96 -21.68
C PRO A 457 -43.22 -16.71 -20.36
N GLU A 458 -44.50 -16.84 -19.94
CA GLU A 458 -44.91 -17.64 -18.77
C GLU A 458 -44.79 -19.17 -18.97
N VAL A 459 -44.36 -19.90 -17.91
CA VAL A 459 -44.71 -21.33 -17.71
C VAL A 459 -45.03 -21.60 -16.23
N LYS A 460 -45.92 -22.57 -15.95
CA LYS A 460 -46.70 -22.68 -14.69
C LYS A 460 -46.17 -23.74 -13.69
N LYS A 461 -46.48 -23.53 -12.40
CA LYS A 461 -46.09 -24.37 -11.23
C LYS A 461 -46.72 -25.78 -11.24
N LYS A 462 -46.05 -26.76 -10.58
CA LYS A 462 -46.67 -27.93 -9.93
C LYS A 462 -45.82 -28.49 -8.74
N LEU A 463 -46.52 -29.04 -7.74
CA LEU A 463 -46.11 -29.88 -6.58
C LEU A 463 -47.25 -30.93 -6.36
N PRO A 464 -47.22 -31.94 -5.44
CA PRO A 464 -46.29 -32.33 -4.36
C PRO A 464 -45.69 -33.76 -4.66
N PRO A 465 -45.51 -34.81 -3.80
CA PRO A 465 -45.58 -34.98 -2.32
C PRO A 465 -44.47 -35.84 -1.63
N PRO A 466 -44.46 -35.91 -0.26
CA PRO A 466 -43.75 -36.91 0.59
C PRO A 466 -44.66 -38.16 0.88
N PRO A 467 -44.37 -39.18 1.77
CA PRO A 467 -43.33 -39.26 2.84
C PRO A 467 -42.68 -40.65 3.23
N LYS A 468 -41.52 -40.57 3.93
CA LYS A 468 -41.04 -41.35 5.14
C LYS A 468 -40.62 -42.88 5.11
N PRO A 469 -39.86 -43.37 6.13
CA PRO A 469 -39.06 -44.64 6.18
C PRO A 469 -39.66 -45.69 7.20
N PRO A 470 -38.96 -46.66 7.89
CA PRO A 470 -37.53 -47.13 7.94
C PRO A 470 -37.32 -48.68 8.05
N ILE A 471 -36.10 -49.18 8.40
CA ILE A 471 -35.76 -50.23 9.44
C ILE A 471 -34.38 -50.97 9.26
N LYS A 472 -33.62 -51.11 10.38
CA LYS A 472 -32.63 -52.13 10.91
C LYS A 472 -31.85 -53.12 9.98
N GLN A 473 -30.78 -53.87 10.36
CA GLN A 473 -29.65 -53.86 11.36
C GLN A 473 -28.80 -55.15 11.14
N THR A 474 -27.45 -55.11 11.19
CA THR A 474 -26.46 -56.14 11.66
C THR A 474 -25.05 -55.72 11.17
N LYS A 475 -23.89 -55.76 11.87
CA LYS A 475 -23.40 -56.19 13.20
C LYS A 475 -22.65 -57.54 13.29
N GLN A 476 -21.33 -57.53 13.02
CA GLN A 476 -20.19 -58.24 13.69
C GLN A 476 -18.88 -57.69 13.03
N ALA A 477 -17.73 -57.38 13.68
CA ALA A 477 -16.91 -58.04 14.72
C ALA A 477 -16.03 -59.17 14.13
N LYS A 478 -14.70 -59.25 14.28
CA LYS A 478 -13.61 -58.47 14.96
C LYS A 478 -12.36 -58.46 14.02
N ASP A 479 -11.25 -57.73 14.23
CA ASP A 479 -10.18 -57.98 15.23
C ASP A 479 -9.24 -56.77 15.45
N SER A 480 -8.34 -56.88 16.44
CA SER A 480 -7.65 -55.76 17.07
C SER A 480 -6.12 -55.88 17.06
N ILE A 481 -5.44 -54.77 16.73
CA ILE A 481 -4.11 -54.44 17.28
C ILE A 481 -4.24 -53.08 17.97
N ALA A 482 -3.83 -53.01 19.24
CA ALA A 482 -4.09 -51.85 20.09
C ALA A 482 -2.88 -50.92 20.21
N ALA A 483 -3.00 -49.70 19.67
CA ALA A 483 -2.23 -48.54 20.11
C ALA A 483 -3.13 -47.65 20.98
N LYS A 484 -2.62 -47.21 22.14
CA LYS A 484 -3.40 -46.43 23.11
C LYS A 484 -3.77 -45.06 22.55
N LYS A 485 -5.05 -44.82 22.26
CA LYS A 485 -5.59 -43.46 22.26
C LYS A 485 -5.59 -42.95 23.70
N LEU A 486 -4.89 -41.84 23.98
CA LEU A 486 -5.41 -40.93 25.00
C LEU A 486 -6.67 -40.29 24.41
N ALA A 487 -7.83 -40.70 24.92
CA ALA A 487 -9.01 -39.87 24.82
C ALA A 487 -8.84 -38.76 25.87
N VAL A 488 -8.44 -37.56 25.42
CA VAL A 488 -8.62 -36.37 26.26
C VAL A 488 -10.10 -36.06 26.23
N ASP A 489 -10.78 -36.43 27.30
CA ASP A 489 -12.21 -36.13 27.45
C ASP A 489 -12.37 -34.61 27.48
N ILE A 490 -13.30 -34.09 26.66
CA ILE A 490 -13.61 -32.67 26.63
C ILE A 490 -14.90 -32.51 27.45
N PRO A 491 -14.84 -31.95 28.67
CA PRO A 491 -16.04 -31.68 29.44
C PRO A 491 -16.98 -30.79 28.62
N GLY A 492 -18.26 -31.13 28.64
CA GLY A 492 -19.30 -30.29 28.04
C GLY A 492 -19.44 -28.94 28.75
N PRO A 493 -20.35 -28.07 28.28
CA PRO A 493 -20.75 -26.89 29.04
C PRO A 493 -21.25 -27.31 30.43
N GLU A 494 -20.75 -26.65 31.47
CA GLU A 494 -21.13 -26.93 32.86
C GLU A 494 -21.99 -25.79 33.41
N THR A 495 -23.10 -26.14 34.06
CA THR A 495 -23.97 -25.17 34.71
C THR A 495 -23.40 -24.79 36.07
N ILE A 496 -23.17 -23.49 36.27
CA ILE A 496 -22.75 -22.90 37.53
C ILE A 496 -23.97 -22.21 38.16
N THR A 497 -24.40 -22.69 39.32
CA THR A 497 -25.47 -22.07 40.09
C THR A 497 -24.86 -21.01 41.00
N ALA A 498 -25.25 -19.75 40.82
CA ALA A 498 -24.77 -18.63 41.62
C ALA A 498 -25.94 -17.98 42.37
N SER A 499 -25.72 -17.53 43.61
CA SER A 499 -26.74 -16.90 44.45
C SER A 499 -26.27 -15.51 44.85
N ASP A 500 -27.07 -14.49 44.55
CA ASP A 500 -26.85 -13.11 45.01
C ASP A 500 -27.53 -12.82 46.37
N GLY A 501 -28.12 -13.83 47.00
CA GLY A 501 -28.87 -13.71 48.25
C GLY A 501 -30.34 -13.30 48.07
N THR A 502 -30.77 -12.96 46.85
CA THR A 502 -32.15 -12.56 46.53
C THR A 502 -32.82 -13.47 45.50
N ALA A 503 -32.06 -14.00 44.54
CA ALA A 503 -32.47 -15.09 43.65
C ALA A 503 -31.28 -16.02 43.31
N SER A 504 -31.59 -17.30 43.05
CA SER A 504 -30.61 -18.23 42.50
C SER A 504 -30.58 -18.09 40.98
N ALA A 505 -29.48 -17.57 40.45
CA ALA A 505 -29.23 -17.41 39.03
C ALA A 505 -28.34 -18.56 38.53
N THR A 506 -28.91 -19.46 37.72
CA THR A 506 -28.15 -20.49 37.01
C THR A 506 -27.57 -19.91 35.72
N VAL A 507 -26.25 -20.01 35.57
CA VAL A 507 -25.48 -19.50 34.42
C VAL A 507 -24.73 -20.67 33.79
N THR A 508 -24.64 -20.73 32.46
CA THR A 508 -23.97 -21.86 31.77
C THR A 508 -22.65 -21.42 31.18
N VAL A 509 -21.53 -21.96 31.69
CA VAL A 509 -20.19 -21.55 31.26
C VAL A 509 -19.42 -22.73 30.69
N SER A 510 -18.82 -22.54 29.51
CA SER A 510 -18.01 -23.56 28.83
C SER A 510 -16.53 -23.36 29.12
N ARG A 511 -15.77 -24.44 29.26
CA ARG A 511 -14.29 -24.37 29.31
C ARG A 511 -13.77 -23.78 28.00
N PRO A 512 -12.98 -22.69 28.02
CA PRO A 512 -12.49 -22.08 26.78
C PRO A 512 -11.50 -22.99 26.03
N PRO A 513 -11.38 -22.86 24.69
CA PRO A 513 -10.41 -23.62 23.91
C PRO A 513 -8.98 -23.41 24.40
N GLY A 514 -8.23 -24.49 24.57
CA GLY A 514 -6.82 -24.48 25.01
C GLY A 514 -6.58 -24.50 26.52
N VAL A 515 -7.58 -24.16 27.36
CA VAL A 515 -7.44 -24.17 28.83
C VAL A 515 -7.41 -25.59 29.38
N GLY A 516 -6.47 -25.91 30.27
CA GLY A 516 -6.31 -27.21 30.92
C GLY A 516 -7.47 -27.59 31.85
N LEU A 517 -7.56 -28.88 32.23
CA LEU A 517 -8.61 -29.36 33.13
C LEU A 517 -8.44 -28.85 34.57
N GLU A 518 -7.20 -28.78 35.05
CA GLU A 518 -6.87 -28.29 36.40
C GLU A 518 -7.02 -26.76 36.49
N GLU A 519 -6.55 -26.03 35.46
CA GLU A 519 -6.78 -24.59 35.29
C GLU A 519 -8.28 -24.26 35.28
N TRP A 520 -9.09 -25.05 34.55
CA TRP A 520 -10.54 -24.90 34.52
C TRP A 520 -11.18 -25.14 35.89
N ALA A 521 -10.68 -26.08 36.69
CA ALA A 521 -11.16 -26.30 38.05
C ALA A 521 -10.88 -25.10 38.98
N VAL A 522 -9.67 -24.52 38.91
CA VAL A 522 -9.31 -23.31 39.68
C VAL A 522 -10.15 -22.10 39.23
N MET A 523 -10.33 -21.93 37.92
CA MET A 523 -11.13 -20.82 37.36
C MET A 523 -12.61 -20.95 37.75
N LYS A 524 -13.18 -22.16 37.68
CA LYS A 524 -14.55 -22.46 38.13
C LYS A 524 -14.76 -22.17 39.61
N ALA A 525 -13.81 -22.54 40.47
CA ALA A 525 -13.90 -22.27 41.91
C ALA A 525 -13.95 -20.76 42.22
N LYS A 526 -13.20 -19.93 41.47
CA LYS A 526 -13.29 -18.46 41.59
C LYS A 526 -14.64 -17.91 41.10
N LEU A 527 -15.15 -18.39 39.97
CA LEU A 527 -16.45 -17.97 39.43
C LEU A 527 -17.62 -18.39 40.36
N GLN A 528 -17.49 -19.50 41.08
CA GLN A 528 -18.44 -19.90 42.13
C GLN A 528 -18.39 -19.01 43.37
N ALA A 529 -17.23 -18.41 43.68
CA ALA A 529 -17.06 -17.47 44.79
C ALA A 529 -17.51 -16.03 44.47
N GLN A 530 -17.61 -15.66 43.17
CA GLN A 530 -18.02 -14.32 42.73
C GLN A 530 -19.12 -14.37 41.65
N PRO A 531 -20.41 -14.45 42.06
CA PRO A 531 -21.58 -14.58 41.18
C PRO A 531 -21.69 -13.60 40.00
N ALA A 532 -21.24 -12.35 40.17
CA ALA A 532 -21.33 -11.33 39.12
C ALA A 532 -20.42 -11.65 37.93
N ASP A 533 -19.18 -12.08 38.19
CA ASP A 533 -18.17 -12.41 37.17
C ASP A 533 -18.61 -13.61 36.31
N ALA A 534 -19.30 -14.60 36.90
CA ALA A 534 -19.86 -15.73 36.15
C ALA A 534 -20.90 -15.28 35.11
N LYS A 535 -21.76 -14.32 35.47
CA LYS A 535 -22.80 -13.76 34.59
C LYS A 535 -22.21 -12.83 33.50
N LEU A 536 -21.05 -12.23 33.77
CA LEU A 536 -20.25 -11.52 32.77
C LEU A 536 -19.63 -12.52 31.77
N MET A 537 -19.03 -13.61 32.28
CA MET A 537 -18.37 -14.66 31.49
C MET A 537 -19.30 -15.38 30.52
N GLU A 538 -20.60 -15.48 30.78
CA GLU A 538 -21.57 -16.03 29.81
C GLU A 538 -21.58 -15.23 28.51
N ASN A 539 -21.54 -13.89 28.59
CA ASN A 539 -21.45 -13.01 27.42
C ASN A 539 -20.07 -13.05 26.76
N PHE A 540 -19.00 -13.03 27.56
CA PHE A 540 -17.61 -13.04 27.09
C PHE A 540 -17.09 -14.41 26.63
N SER A 541 -17.80 -15.51 26.87
CA SER A 541 -17.42 -16.89 26.48
C SER A 541 -17.19 -17.12 24.97
N LYS A 542 -17.48 -16.10 24.14
CA LYS A 542 -17.31 -16.08 22.68
C LYS A 542 -15.98 -15.45 22.23
N ASP A 543 -15.27 -14.74 23.12
CA ASP A 543 -13.96 -14.14 22.86
C ASP A 543 -13.00 -14.44 24.04
N THR A 544 -12.11 -15.40 23.82
CA THR A 544 -11.08 -15.83 24.77
C THR A 544 -10.04 -14.75 25.12
N ASP A 545 -9.78 -13.81 24.22
CA ASP A 545 -8.67 -12.87 24.37
C ASP A 545 -9.11 -11.59 25.10
N ALA A 546 -10.39 -11.21 24.96
CA ALA A 546 -11.04 -10.22 25.82
C ALA A 546 -11.03 -10.66 27.30
N VAL A 547 -11.40 -11.92 27.59
CA VAL A 547 -11.39 -12.49 28.95
C VAL A 547 -9.99 -12.43 29.58
N ARG A 548 -8.95 -12.80 28.81
CA ARG A 548 -7.54 -12.77 29.24
C ARG A 548 -7.09 -11.36 29.63
N LYS A 549 -7.41 -10.35 28.79
CA LYS A 549 -7.05 -8.94 29.01
C LYS A 549 -7.82 -8.34 30.20
N TRP A 550 -9.09 -8.68 30.37
CA TRP A 550 -9.91 -8.23 31.49
C TRP A 550 -9.42 -8.77 32.84
N MET A 551 -9.12 -10.07 32.95
CA MET A 551 -8.56 -10.62 34.20
C MET A 551 -7.20 -10.00 34.56
N THR A 552 -6.38 -9.64 33.56
CA THR A 552 -5.13 -8.92 33.78
C THR A 552 -5.39 -7.51 34.32
N ALA A 553 -6.33 -6.76 33.74
CA ALA A 553 -6.68 -5.41 34.19
C ALA A 553 -7.28 -5.39 35.61
N LYS A 554 -8.21 -6.32 35.92
CA LYS A 554 -8.86 -6.42 37.24
C LYS A 554 -7.82 -6.75 38.33
N ALA A 555 -6.94 -7.73 38.07
CA ALA A 555 -5.85 -8.07 38.99
C ALA A 555 -4.88 -6.89 39.25
N ILE A 556 -4.57 -6.07 38.25
CA ILE A 556 -3.76 -4.85 38.46
C ILE A 556 -4.50 -3.86 39.36
N SER A 557 -5.79 -3.58 39.10
CA SER A 557 -6.56 -2.61 39.89
C SER A 557 -6.84 -3.05 41.34
N GLU A 558 -6.96 -4.35 41.60
CA GLU A 558 -7.26 -4.90 42.94
C GLU A 558 -6.00 -5.09 43.81
N HIS A 559 -4.79 -5.07 43.23
CA HIS A 559 -3.55 -5.43 43.93
C HIS A 559 -2.67 -4.25 44.36
N TYR A 560 -2.78 -3.08 43.72
CA TYR A 560 -1.88 -1.94 44.00
C TYR A 560 -2.34 -1.03 45.15
N GLN A 561 -1.52 -1.00 46.19
CA GLN A 561 -1.55 -0.11 47.36
C GLN A 561 -1.04 1.33 46.99
N PRO A 562 -0.94 2.31 47.94
CA PRO A 562 -0.90 3.75 47.66
C PRO A 562 0.10 4.30 46.64
N GLU A 563 1.20 3.61 46.33
CA GLU A 563 2.22 4.04 45.36
C GLU A 563 1.63 4.34 43.98
N ALA A 564 0.58 3.61 43.58
CA ALA A 564 -0.12 3.85 42.32
C ALA A 564 -0.74 5.25 42.21
N LYS A 565 -1.02 5.95 43.33
CA LYS A 565 -1.56 7.33 43.30
C LYS A 565 -0.54 8.35 42.80
N GLU A 566 0.76 8.14 43.04
CA GLU A 566 1.83 9.00 42.50
C GLU A 566 1.99 8.80 40.99
N LEU A 567 2.01 7.53 40.54
CA LEU A 567 2.09 7.17 39.12
C LEU A 567 0.88 7.70 38.33
N VAL A 568 -0.34 7.43 38.81
CA VAL A 568 -1.57 7.93 38.20
C VAL A 568 -1.56 9.47 38.12
N ARG A 569 -1.12 10.16 39.18
CA ARG A 569 -0.96 11.63 39.21
C ARG A 569 0.05 12.14 38.19
N GLY A 570 1.13 11.39 37.93
CA GLY A 570 2.09 11.68 36.88
C GLY A 570 1.50 11.55 35.47
N LEU A 571 0.59 10.59 35.26
CA LEU A 571 -0.05 10.35 33.96
C LEU A 571 -1.19 11.33 33.61
N GLU A 572 -1.69 12.12 34.57
CA GLU A 572 -2.73 13.13 34.32
C GLU A 572 -2.32 14.21 33.30
N ASN A 573 -1.01 14.51 33.22
CA ASN A 573 -0.43 15.46 32.27
C ASN A 573 0.30 14.76 31.09
N SER A 574 -0.06 13.50 30.80
CA SER A 574 0.51 12.69 29.70
C SER A 574 -0.52 12.43 28.59
N GLU A 575 -0.13 11.71 27.54
CA GLU A 575 -1.06 11.23 26.51
C GLU A 575 -2.23 10.40 27.08
N PHE A 576 -2.08 9.82 28.27
CA PHE A 576 -3.13 9.05 28.95
C PHE A 576 -4.05 9.90 29.84
N GLY A 577 -3.86 11.23 29.91
CA GLY A 577 -4.59 12.10 30.84
C GLY A 577 -6.11 11.99 30.73
N PHE A 578 -6.66 11.85 29.52
CA PHE A 578 -8.09 11.63 29.29
C PHE A 578 -8.57 10.30 29.88
N ILE A 579 -7.78 9.23 29.74
CA ILE A 579 -8.07 7.90 30.31
C ILE A 579 -8.10 8.00 31.84
N ILE A 580 -7.13 8.69 32.44
CA ILE A 580 -7.08 8.86 33.90
C ILE A 580 -8.28 9.67 34.42
N GLN A 581 -8.73 10.71 33.72
CA GLN A 581 -9.94 11.44 34.09
C GLN A 581 -11.21 10.58 33.97
N GLU A 582 -11.35 9.77 32.92
CA GLU A 582 -12.48 8.85 32.81
C GLU A 582 -12.43 7.72 33.85
N MET A 583 -11.25 7.23 34.23
CA MET A 583 -11.09 6.26 35.32
C MET A 583 -11.54 6.86 36.67
N LYS A 584 -11.25 8.14 36.91
CA LYS A 584 -11.73 8.88 38.10
C LYS A 584 -13.24 9.14 38.08
N ALA A 585 -13.82 9.42 36.91
CA ALA A 585 -15.22 9.79 36.76
C ALA A 585 -16.19 8.59 36.69
N TYR A 586 -15.77 7.49 36.07
CA TYR A 586 -16.63 6.35 35.72
C TYR A 586 -16.10 4.99 36.19
N GLY A 587 -14.92 4.96 36.84
CA GLY A 587 -14.26 3.74 37.28
C GLY A 587 -13.48 3.02 36.18
N VAL A 588 -12.55 2.15 36.59
CA VAL A 588 -11.67 1.41 35.68
C VAL A 588 -12.46 0.51 34.72
N GLU A 589 -13.57 -0.08 35.18
CA GLU A 589 -14.42 -0.97 34.37
C GLU A 589 -15.04 -0.27 33.16
N ALA A 590 -15.52 0.97 33.31
CA ALA A 590 -16.10 1.73 32.20
C ALA A 590 -15.05 2.05 31.14
N VAL A 591 -13.85 2.44 31.57
CA VAL A 591 -12.71 2.75 30.70
C VAL A 591 -12.19 1.50 29.98
N VAL A 592 -12.07 0.37 30.68
CA VAL A 592 -11.69 -0.90 30.06
C VAL A 592 -12.72 -1.31 29.01
N ASN A 593 -14.02 -1.26 29.29
CA ASN A 593 -15.07 -1.57 28.30
C ASN A 593 -15.05 -0.63 27.08
N LYS A 594 -14.67 0.63 27.26
CA LYS A 594 -14.58 1.64 26.19
C LYS A 594 -13.34 1.45 25.29
N TYR A 595 -12.19 1.08 25.87
CA TYR A 595 -10.90 1.06 25.17
C TYR A 595 -10.26 -0.32 24.97
N CYS A 596 -10.84 -1.42 25.47
CA CYS A 596 -10.30 -2.79 25.33
C CYS A 596 -10.04 -3.24 23.89
N HIS A 597 -10.76 -2.67 22.92
CA HIS A 597 -10.57 -2.92 21.49
C HIS A 597 -9.28 -2.30 20.93
N ASN A 598 -8.73 -1.25 21.57
CA ASN A 598 -7.50 -0.58 21.15
C ASN A 598 -6.27 -1.18 21.87
N ASN A 599 -5.79 -2.31 21.34
CA ASN A 599 -4.64 -3.03 21.92
C ASN A 599 -3.40 -2.14 22.10
N SER A 600 -3.07 -1.27 21.13
CA SER A 600 -1.90 -0.37 21.20
C SER A 600 -1.99 0.60 22.37
N LEU A 601 -3.13 1.26 22.54
CA LEU A 601 -3.37 2.20 23.65
C LEU A 601 -3.27 1.49 25.00
N MET A 602 -3.91 0.32 25.15
CA MET A 602 -3.91 -0.43 26.40
C MET A 602 -2.53 -1.00 26.77
N THR A 603 -1.74 -1.45 25.78
CA THR A 603 -0.36 -1.90 26.01
C THR A 603 0.56 -0.74 26.43
N ARG A 604 0.43 0.43 25.81
CA ARG A 604 1.24 1.61 26.19
C ARG A 604 0.85 2.17 27.56
N LEU A 605 -0.45 2.20 27.88
CA LEU A 605 -0.98 2.55 29.20
C LEU A 605 -0.46 1.57 30.29
N SER A 606 -0.50 0.26 30.04
CA SER A 606 0.01 -0.75 30.96
C SER A 606 1.50 -0.58 31.25
N LYS A 607 2.31 -0.28 30.22
CA LYS A 607 3.73 0.04 30.36
C LYS A 607 3.96 1.33 31.16
N ALA A 608 3.13 2.36 30.94
CA ALA A 608 3.21 3.64 31.65
C ALA A 608 2.82 3.54 33.15
N LEU A 609 1.96 2.58 33.51
CA LEU A 609 1.58 2.26 34.88
C LEU A 609 2.59 1.35 35.61
N GLY A 610 3.74 1.02 35.00
CA GLY A 610 4.81 0.22 35.60
C GLY A 610 4.79 -1.27 35.24
N GLY A 611 3.83 -1.73 34.43
CA GLY A 611 3.70 -3.13 34.02
C GLY A 611 3.04 -4.03 35.08
N VAL A 612 3.24 -5.34 34.94
CA VAL A 612 2.65 -6.37 35.81
C VAL A 612 3.66 -6.82 36.87
N PRO A 613 3.29 -6.91 38.16
CA PRO A 613 4.22 -7.29 39.23
C PRO A 613 4.70 -8.74 39.09
N GLY A 614 5.95 -8.99 39.50
CA GLY A 614 6.70 -10.21 39.19
C GLY A 614 6.05 -11.53 39.60
N GLU A 615 5.32 -11.58 40.72
CA GLU A 615 4.62 -12.78 41.16
C GLU A 615 3.43 -13.12 40.25
N THR A 616 2.68 -12.12 39.79
CA THR A 616 1.64 -12.29 38.76
C THR A 616 2.24 -12.63 37.39
N PHE A 617 3.43 -12.07 37.09
CA PHE A 617 4.20 -12.37 35.89
C PHE A 617 4.55 -13.87 35.81
N GLY A 618 4.91 -14.51 36.93
CA GLY A 618 5.22 -15.95 36.99
C GLY A 618 4.05 -16.86 36.56
N HIS A 619 2.81 -16.47 36.85
CA HIS A 619 1.62 -17.20 36.41
C HIS A 619 1.23 -16.87 34.95
N LEU A 620 1.45 -15.62 34.50
CA LEU A 620 1.17 -15.21 33.12
C LEU A 620 2.22 -15.72 32.11
N HIS A 621 3.45 -15.98 32.54
CA HIS A 621 4.54 -16.51 31.70
C HIS A 621 4.34 -18.00 31.30
N GLN A 622 3.38 -18.71 31.93
CA GLN A 622 2.89 -20.00 31.41
C GLN A 622 1.88 -19.84 30.26
N ILE A 623 1.41 -18.61 30.02
CA ILE A 623 0.58 -18.19 28.87
C ILE A 623 1.40 -17.28 27.94
N GLN A 624 2.72 -17.50 27.87
CA GLN A 624 3.59 -16.79 26.94
C GLN A 624 3.26 -17.19 25.49
N GLU A 625 3.48 -16.22 24.59
CA GLU A 625 3.42 -16.31 23.13
C GLU A 625 3.46 -17.73 22.54
N THR A 626 2.33 -18.18 21.99
CA THR A 626 2.42 -19.08 20.83
C THR A 626 2.94 -18.23 19.66
N PRO A 627 4.19 -18.43 19.18
CA PRO A 627 4.64 -17.73 17.98
C PRO A 627 3.72 -18.09 16.82
N VAL A 628 3.47 -17.13 15.93
CA VAL A 628 2.66 -17.34 14.72
C VAL A 628 3.13 -18.63 14.05
N THR A 629 2.22 -19.58 13.84
CA THR A 629 2.64 -20.87 13.26
C THR A 629 2.96 -20.69 11.78
N LEU A 630 3.81 -21.56 11.21
CA LEU A 630 4.08 -21.55 9.76
C LEU A 630 2.77 -21.64 8.95
N HIS A 631 1.78 -22.40 9.42
CA HIS A 631 0.44 -22.48 8.83
C HIS A 631 -0.29 -21.14 8.82
N GLU A 632 -0.19 -20.37 9.90
CA GLU A 632 -0.82 -19.04 10.04
C GLU A 632 -0.08 -17.98 9.23
N ALA A 633 1.26 -17.95 9.24
CA ALA A 633 2.05 -17.09 8.36
C ALA A 633 1.71 -17.36 6.87
N CYS A 634 1.63 -18.65 6.49
CA CYS A 634 1.24 -19.05 5.14
C CYS A 634 -0.19 -18.64 4.76
N LYS A 635 -1.14 -18.72 5.70
CA LYS A 635 -2.53 -18.26 5.52
C LYS A 635 -2.62 -16.73 5.41
N MET A 636 -1.91 -16.01 6.28
CA MET A 636 -1.90 -14.55 6.28
C MET A 636 -1.20 -13.98 5.06
N GLY A 637 -0.23 -14.70 4.48
CA GLY A 637 0.54 -14.25 3.33
C GLY A 637 1.83 -13.51 3.71
N ASP A 638 2.22 -13.56 4.98
CA ASP A 638 3.44 -12.93 5.49
C ASP A 638 4.67 -13.67 4.95
N LEU A 639 5.17 -13.19 3.81
CA LEU A 639 6.33 -13.76 3.14
C LEU A 639 7.62 -13.62 3.97
N LYS A 640 7.68 -12.66 4.90
CA LYS A 640 8.83 -12.50 5.79
C LYS A 640 8.81 -13.56 6.89
N ALA A 641 7.72 -13.69 7.64
CA ALA A 641 7.58 -14.74 8.65
C ALA A 641 7.74 -16.14 8.07
N VAL A 642 7.18 -16.43 6.88
CA VAL A 642 7.39 -17.71 6.19
C VAL A 642 8.88 -17.96 5.90
N LYS A 643 9.62 -16.97 5.39
CA LYS A 643 11.08 -17.08 5.17
C LYS A 643 11.84 -17.27 6.49
N ASP A 644 11.50 -16.52 7.53
CA ASP A 644 12.15 -16.59 8.84
C ASP A 644 11.96 -17.98 9.48
N HIS A 645 10.75 -18.55 9.39
CA HIS A 645 10.47 -19.93 9.84
C HIS A 645 11.21 -21.00 9.04
N ILE A 646 11.24 -20.90 7.71
CA ILE A 646 11.97 -21.86 6.86
C ILE A 646 13.46 -21.80 7.19
N THR A 647 14.05 -20.61 7.23
CA THR A 647 15.48 -20.39 7.58
C THR A 647 15.81 -20.95 8.97
N ALA A 648 14.92 -20.76 9.95
CA ALA A 648 15.10 -21.32 11.29
C ALA A 648 15.05 -22.87 11.31
N ALA A 649 14.12 -23.47 10.56
CA ALA A 649 13.97 -24.92 10.47
C ALA A 649 15.12 -25.58 9.68
N GLU A 650 15.61 -24.94 8.62
CA GLU A 650 16.82 -25.37 7.90
C GLU A 650 18.05 -25.34 8.81
N LYS A 651 18.26 -24.23 9.53
CA LYS A 651 19.37 -24.07 10.49
C LYS A 651 19.30 -25.07 11.65
N ALA A 652 18.11 -25.52 12.04
CA ALA A 652 17.89 -26.55 13.04
C ALA A 652 17.96 -28.00 12.49
N GLY A 653 17.99 -28.18 11.16
CA GLY A 653 17.91 -29.50 10.52
C GLY A 653 16.52 -30.16 10.61
N THR A 654 15.47 -29.38 10.84
CA THR A 654 14.09 -29.84 11.13
C THR A 654 13.05 -29.39 10.09
N LEU A 655 13.49 -28.93 8.90
CA LEU A 655 12.58 -28.50 7.84
C LEU A 655 11.69 -29.65 7.33
N ASP A 656 10.41 -29.61 7.70
CA ASP A 656 9.32 -30.38 7.08
C ASP A 656 8.23 -29.42 6.60
N LEU A 657 8.10 -29.26 5.28
CA LEU A 657 7.05 -28.45 4.64
C LEU A 657 5.70 -29.17 4.59
N GLU A 658 5.71 -30.49 4.81
CA GLU A 658 4.54 -31.36 4.78
C GLU A 658 3.87 -31.52 6.14
N VAL A 659 4.35 -30.76 7.14
CA VAL A 659 3.78 -30.65 8.47
C VAL A 659 2.31 -30.20 8.41
N GLN A 660 1.47 -30.92 9.15
CA GLN A 660 0.03 -30.69 9.20
C GLN A 660 -0.39 -30.11 10.56
N ASP A 661 -1.33 -29.17 10.55
CA ASP A 661 -1.92 -28.62 11.77
C ASP A 661 -2.78 -29.67 12.52
N ALA A 662 -3.33 -29.30 13.68
CA ALA A 662 -4.22 -30.18 14.46
C ALA A 662 -5.53 -30.58 13.76
N LYS A 663 -5.84 -30.01 12.58
CA LYS A 663 -6.96 -30.39 11.71
C LYS A 663 -6.50 -31.28 10.54
N GLY A 664 -5.19 -31.46 10.38
CA GLY A 664 -4.55 -32.22 9.31
C GLY A 664 -4.23 -31.42 8.06
N VAL A 665 -4.18 -30.09 8.11
CA VAL A 665 -4.02 -29.21 6.94
C VAL A 665 -2.57 -28.73 6.82
N SER A 666 -1.97 -28.80 5.62
CA SER A 666 -0.60 -28.36 5.37
C SER A 666 -0.48 -26.84 5.13
N CYS A 667 0.73 -26.30 5.29
CA CYS A 667 1.06 -24.91 5.03
C CYS A 667 0.68 -24.48 3.59
N LEU A 668 0.98 -25.35 2.61
CA LEU A 668 0.64 -25.15 1.20
C LEU A 668 -0.88 -25.07 0.97
N ALA A 669 -1.68 -25.92 1.62
CA ALA A 669 -3.14 -25.89 1.50
C ALA A 669 -3.75 -24.60 2.09
N TYR A 670 -3.21 -24.10 3.20
CA TYR A 670 -3.60 -22.80 3.77
C TYR A 670 -3.24 -21.63 2.84
N ALA A 671 -2.00 -21.58 2.32
CA ALA A 671 -1.57 -20.54 1.38
C ALA A 671 -2.43 -20.54 0.10
N VAL A 672 -2.76 -21.72 -0.43
CA VAL A 672 -3.64 -21.85 -1.59
C VAL A 672 -5.07 -21.38 -1.30
N GLY A 673 -5.69 -21.82 -0.20
CA GLY A 673 -7.04 -21.40 0.17
C GLY A 673 -7.17 -19.88 0.38
N ALA A 674 -6.12 -19.26 0.94
CA ALA A 674 -6.02 -17.81 1.16
C ALA A 674 -5.51 -16.99 -0.04
N ASN A 675 -5.30 -17.63 -1.22
CA ASN A 675 -4.81 -17.00 -2.45
C ASN A 675 -3.41 -16.34 -2.35
N ARG A 676 -2.53 -16.86 -1.49
CA ARG A 676 -1.21 -16.25 -1.21
C ARG A 676 -0.16 -16.71 -2.22
N ILE A 677 -0.30 -16.26 -3.47
CA ILE A 677 0.49 -16.72 -4.63
C ILE A 677 2.01 -16.64 -4.38
N ALA A 678 2.52 -15.57 -3.75
CA ALA A 678 3.95 -15.45 -3.43
C ALA A 678 4.45 -16.52 -2.45
N VAL A 679 3.66 -16.83 -1.41
CA VAL A 679 3.95 -17.93 -0.46
C VAL A 679 3.85 -19.29 -1.15
N VAL A 680 2.84 -19.49 -2.02
CA VAL A 680 2.71 -20.73 -2.80
C VAL A 680 3.93 -20.96 -3.69
N LYS A 681 4.46 -19.91 -4.35
CA LYS A 681 5.72 -20.01 -5.11
C LYS A 681 6.89 -20.39 -4.22
N LEU A 682 7.11 -19.67 -3.12
CA LEU A 682 8.21 -19.92 -2.17
C LEU A 682 8.20 -21.35 -1.63
N LEU A 683 7.05 -21.87 -1.20
CA LEU A 683 6.93 -23.24 -0.69
C LEU A 683 7.29 -24.30 -1.75
N LEU A 684 7.03 -24.01 -3.03
CA LEU A 684 7.31 -24.93 -4.15
C LEU A 684 8.74 -24.81 -4.67
N GLU A 685 9.34 -23.62 -4.60
CA GLU A 685 10.78 -23.41 -4.76
C GLU A 685 11.57 -24.21 -3.71
N MET A 686 11.04 -24.26 -2.48
CA MET A 686 11.54 -25.12 -1.38
C MET A 686 11.06 -26.59 -1.46
N LYS A 687 10.42 -27.00 -2.57
CA LYS A 687 10.03 -28.38 -2.92
C LYS A 687 8.91 -29.05 -2.09
N ALA A 688 7.95 -28.29 -1.56
CA ALA A 688 6.74 -28.87 -0.95
C ALA A 688 5.96 -29.77 -1.93
N ASP A 689 5.37 -30.87 -1.43
CA ASP A 689 4.65 -31.85 -2.23
C ASP A 689 3.21 -31.41 -2.55
N LEU A 690 3.05 -30.93 -3.78
CA LEU A 690 1.77 -30.64 -4.44
C LEU A 690 0.71 -31.74 -4.33
N LYS A 691 1.13 -33.00 -4.13
CA LYS A 691 0.25 -34.19 -4.07
C LYS A 691 -0.15 -34.56 -2.65
N LYS A 692 0.40 -33.91 -1.63
CA LYS A 692 0.03 -34.14 -0.22
C LYS A 692 -1.46 -33.85 -0.02
N CYS A 693 -2.12 -34.77 0.67
CA CYS A 693 -3.51 -34.63 1.08
C CYS A 693 -3.60 -34.28 2.57
N ASP A 694 -4.61 -33.50 2.95
CA ASP A 694 -4.99 -33.33 4.35
C ASP A 694 -5.51 -34.63 4.99
N SER A 695 -5.76 -34.60 6.31
CA SER A 695 -6.29 -35.74 7.08
C SER A 695 -7.60 -36.35 6.56
N LYS A 696 -8.32 -35.65 5.67
CA LYS A 696 -9.61 -36.02 5.06
C LYS A 696 -9.47 -36.34 3.56
N GLY A 697 -8.26 -36.38 3.02
CA GLY A 697 -7.99 -36.63 1.60
C GLY A 697 -8.08 -35.40 0.69
N GLY A 698 -8.16 -34.19 1.25
CA GLY A 698 -8.19 -32.94 0.49
C GLY A 698 -6.80 -32.51 0.02
N THR A 699 -6.56 -32.55 -1.29
CA THR A 699 -5.37 -31.92 -1.91
C THR A 699 -5.50 -30.39 -1.98
N SER A 700 -4.40 -29.65 -2.19
CA SER A 700 -4.44 -28.20 -2.42
C SER A 700 -5.42 -27.76 -3.53
N LEU A 701 -5.66 -28.60 -4.54
CA LEU A 701 -6.66 -28.32 -5.59
C LEU A 701 -8.11 -28.36 -5.06
N HIS A 702 -8.41 -29.15 -4.02
CA HIS A 702 -9.71 -29.09 -3.33
C HIS A 702 -9.89 -27.74 -2.61
N TYR A 703 -8.82 -27.19 -2.01
CA TYR A 703 -8.84 -25.86 -1.38
C TYR A 703 -9.01 -24.75 -2.43
N ALA A 704 -8.24 -24.78 -3.53
CA ALA A 704 -8.41 -23.84 -4.63
C ALA A 704 -9.84 -23.87 -5.21
N ALA A 705 -10.40 -25.07 -5.40
CA ALA A 705 -11.75 -25.28 -5.89
C ALA A 705 -12.85 -24.81 -4.92
N ALA A 706 -12.70 -25.09 -3.61
CA ALA A 706 -13.66 -24.68 -2.59
C ALA A 706 -13.71 -23.14 -2.39
N TYR A 707 -12.57 -22.46 -2.55
CA TYR A 707 -12.42 -21.01 -2.31
C TYR A 707 -12.32 -20.14 -3.58
N GLY A 708 -12.58 -20.71 -4.77
CA GLY A 708 -12.69 -19.95 -6.02
C GLY A 708 -11.37 -19.47 -6.62
N ARG A 709 -10.25 -20.10 -6.27
CA ARG A 709 -8.89 -19.64 -6.67
C ARG A 709 -8.53 -20.18 -8.06
N LYS A 710 -9.10 -19.58 -9.11
CA LYS A 710 -9.02 -20.03 -10.50
C LYS A 710 -7.58 -20.13 -11.01
N GLU A 711 -6.76 -19.12 -10.75
CA GLU A 711 -5.38 -19.00 -11.23
C GLU A 711 -4.49 -20.04 -10.55
N LEU A 712 -4.65 -20.21 -9.24
CA LEU A 712 -3.98 -21.27 -8.48
C LEU A 712 -4.49 -22.66 -8.86
N ALA A 713 -5.78 -22.84 -9.15
CA ALA A 713 -6.31 -24.11 -9.64
C ALA A 713 -5.69 -24.48 -10.99
N ASP A 714 -5.56 -23.53 -11.93
CA ASP A 714 -4.96 -23.80 -13.24
C ASP A 714 -3.47 -24.12 -13.12
N PHE A 715 -2.75 -23.37 -12.27
CA PHE A 715 -1.35 -23.61 -11.93
C PHE A 715 -1.14 -25.00 -11.28
N LEU A 716 -1.95 -25.38 -10.29
CA LEU A 716 -1.87 -26.70 -9.63
C LEU A 716 -2.16 -27.85 -10.59
N ILE A 717 -3.11 -27.68 -11.52
CA ILE A 717 -3.38 -28.67 -12.58
C ILE A 717 -2.20 -28.74 -13.56
N GLY A 718 -1.62 -27.60 -13.95
CA GLY A 718 -0.41 -27.54 -14.77
C GLY A 718 0.81 -28.20 -14.11
N ALA A 719 0.91 -28.12 -12.78
CA ALA A 719 1.93 -28.77 -11.96
C ALA A 719 1.64 -30.26 -11.66
N GLY A 720 0.61 -30.86 -12.30
CA GLY A 720 0.35 -32.30 -12.27
C GLY A 720 -0.42 -32.81 -11.06
N VAL A 721 -1.17 -31.96 -10.35
CA VAL A 721 -2.13 -32.42 -9.33
C VAL A 721 -3.30 -33.13 -10.01
N ASN A 722 -3.70 -34.29 -9.48
CA ASN A 722 -4.82 -35.07 -10.02
C ASN A 722 -6.14 -34.28 -9.92
N VAL A 723 -6.64 -33.83 -11.06
CA VAL A 723 -7.90 -33.08 -11.21
C VAL A 723 -9.13 -33.86 -10.73
N ASN A 724 -9.05 -35.19 -10.73
CA ASN A 724 -10.08 -36.15 -10.30
C ASN A 724 -9.71 -36.84 -8.97
N ALA A 725 -8.85 -36.23 -8.15
CA ALA A 725 -8.66 -36.67 -6.77
C ALA A 725 -9.96 -36.58 -5.98
N THR A 726 -10.14 -37.42 -4.96
CA THR A 726 -11.32 -37.41 -4.09
C THR A 726 -10.92 -37.41 -2.61
N THR A 727 -11.61 -36.59 -1.83
CA THR A 727 -11.61 -36.71 -0.36
C THR A 727 -12.13 -38.07 0.09
N GLN A 728 -11.89 -38.44 1.35
CA GLN A 728 -12.48 -39.60 2.03
C GLN A 728 -14.02 -39.59 2.03
N GLN A 729 -14.65 -38.42 1.78
CA GLN A 729 -16.10 -38.27 1.63
C GLN A 729 -16.58 -38.43 0.17
N GLY A 730 -15.71 -38.83 -0.76
CA GLY A 730 -16.00 -38.97 -2.19
C GLY A 730 -16.15 -37.66 -2.96
N LEU A 731 -15.98 -36.50 -2.31
CA LEU A 731 -16.04 -35.20 -2.97
C LEU A 731 -14.75 -34.93 -3.74
N SER A 732 -14.87 -34.63 -5.03
CA SER A 732 -13.79 -34.15 -5.90
C SER A 732 -13.66 -32.60 -5.85
N PRO A 733 -12.59 -31.99 -6.41
CA PRO A 733 -12.50 -30.55 -6.57
C PRO A 733 -13.71 -29.98 -7.33
N LEU A 734 -14.18 -30.66 -8.38
CA LEU A 734 -15.36 -30.23 -9.16
C LEU A 734 -16.64 -30.23 -8.31
N ALA A 735 -16.82 -31.24 -7.46
CA ALA A 735 -17.95 -31.29 -6.52
C ALA A 735 -17.88 -30.14 -5.49
N LEU A 736 -16.70 -29.80 -4.97
CA LEU A 736 -16.53 -28.68 -4.04
C LEU A 736 -16.75 -27.32 -4.69
N ALA A 737 -16.17 -27.08 -5.87
CA ALA A 737 -16.40 -25.84 -6.63
C ALA A 737 -17.88 -25.66 -6.96
N THR A 738 -18.56 -26.73 -7.38
CA THR A 738 -20.01 -26.71 -7.69
C THR A 738 -20.83 -26.43 -6.43
N LYS A 739 -20.55 -27.12 -5.32
CA LYS A 739 -21.23 -26.92 -4.02
C LYS A 739 -21.08 -25.48 -3.51
N ASN A 740 -19.88 -24.91 -3.66
CA ASN A 740 -19.54 -23.56 -3.20
C ASN A 740 -19.81 -22.48 -4.27
N ARG A 741 -20.45 -22.82 -5.40
CA ARG A 741 -20.84 -21.91 -6.50
C ARG A 741 -19.67 -21.18 -7.19
N GLN A 742 -18.49 -21.77 -7.17
CA GLN A 742 -17.25 -21.21 -7.74
C GLN A 742 -17.17 -21.45 -9.26
N GLN A 743 -18.06 -20.80 -10.01
CA GLN A 743 -18.35 -21.08 -11.43
C GLN A 743 -17.09 -21.06 -12.31
N ASP A 744 -16.23 -20.06 -12.16
CA ASP A 744 -14.96 -19.94 -12.88
C ASP A 744 -14.03 -21.16 -12.71
N VAL A 745 -14.04 -21.78 -11.52
CA VAL A 745 -13.24 -22.97 -11.23
C VAL A 745 -13.97 -24.25 -11.67
N VAL A 746 -15.30 -24.28 -11.62
CA VAL A 746 -16.12 -25.37 -12.19
C VAL A 746 -15.82 -25.52 -13.69
N ASP A 747 -15.81 -24.42 -14.44
CA ASP A 747 -15.62 -24.46 -15.90
C ASP A 747 -14.16 -24.70 -16.29
N LEU A 748 -13.20 -24.18 -15.52
CA LEU A 748 -11.79 -24.56 -15.61
C LEU A 748 -11.58 -26.07 -15.38
N LEU A 749 -12.14 -26.63 -14.31
CA LEU A 749 -12.00 -28.05 -13.96
C LEU A 749 -12.60 -28.95 -15.06
N LYS A 750 -13.80 -28.63 -15.55
CA LYS A 750 -14.40 -29.33 -16.71
C LYS A 750 -13.51 -29.25 -17.96
N LYS A 751 -13.00 -28.06 -18.30
CA LYS A 751 -12.08 -27.85 -19.43
C LYS A 751 -10.78 -28.66 -19.29
N LYS A 752 -10.35 -28.95 -18.05
CA LYS A 752 -9.17 -29.76 -17.72
C LYS A 752 -9.48 -31.26 -17.50
N GLY A 753 -10.69 -31.71 -17.82
CA GLY A 753 -11.07 -33.13 -17.78
C GLY A 753 -11.49 -33.66 -16.41
N ALA A 754 -11.95 -32.79 -15.50
CA ALA A 754 -12.65 -33.20 -14.29
C ALA A 754 -13.99 -33.90 -14.61
N LYS A 755 -14.37 -34.87 -13.78
CA LYS A 755 -15.56 -35.71 -13.91
C LYS A 755 -16.38 -35.75 -12.61
#